data_AF-A0A8D9H2H6-F1
#
_entry.id   AF-A0A8D9H2H6-F1
#
_cell.length_a   1.000
_cell.length_b   1.000
_cell.length_c   1.000
_cell.angle_alpha   90.00
_cell.angle_beta   90.00
_cell.angle_gamma   90.00
#
_symmetry.space_group_name_H-M   'P 1'
#
loop_
_entity.id
_entity.type
_entity.pdbx_description
1 polymer ?
#
loop_
_entity_poly.entity_id
_entity_poly.type
_entity_poly.pdbx_seq_one_letter_code
_entity_poly.pdbx_strand_id
1 'polypeptide(L)'
;MLKQSFVSHNANALCFSISNPKFNPLSPPKKPNRLTSCALNVGFQDVTEVIHNKVSPFSLFSLFSLFLPYVLIAAGFSGAIGQLLKPFTSVVFYKKKLDFRTALQAGGFPSTHSSSVVAAATAIAFERGFDDSIFGLTVVYAALIMYDAQKMKYVLVTGGVVSGLGKGVTASSIGLLLQACGLRVTSIKIDPYLNTDAGTMSPFEHGEVFVLDDGGEVDLDLGNYERFLDSTLTRDNNLTTGKIYQSVIDKERKGDYLGRTVQVVPHITDAIQEWIERVANVPVDGKEGPPDVCVIELGGTIGDIESMPFIEALGQFSYKVGPGNFCLVHVSLVPVLSVVGEQKTKPTQHSVRELRSLGLTPNILACRSTKALEENVKTKLSQFCHVPEENIVTLYDVPNIWHVPLLLRDQKAHGAILKELNLLGKAVEADVTEWTERTKIYDSLQDPVRIAMVGKYTGLTDSYLSVLKALLHASVACHKKLVVEWVAASDLEEITAHETPDVHKAAWDLLKGADGILVPGGFGDRGVQGKILATKYARENQVPFLGICLGMQLAVVEFARSILGYKDANSTEFEPETSSPCVIFMPEGSTTHMGGTMRLGSRRTHFQVPDCKSAKLYGNAKYVDERHRHRYEVNPDMIPEIENAGLSFVGKDGTGRRMEIVELQNHPYFVGVQFHPEFKSRPGKPSALFLGLIAAASGCLEAVLQASGKMNKVLINGMANGTAMGKFYMNGNVYSNGNGLHH
;
A
#
# COMPACT_ATOMS: atom_id res chain seq x y z
N MET A 1 48.24 37.29 15.09
CA MET A 1 48.27 37.55 16.55
C MET A 1 48.23 36.19 17.26
N LEU A 2 49.29 35.88 18.02
CA LEU A 2 49.45 34.95 19.18
C LEU A 2 48.60 33.65 19.16
N LYS A 3 49.09 32.40 19.02
CA LYS A 3 50.27 31.65 19.52
C LYS A 3 50.32 31.42 21.04
N GLN A 4 50.49 30.12 21.40
CA GLN A 4 50.93 29.52 22.69
C GLN A 4 49.84 29.32 23.78
N SER A 5 49.78 28.23 24.57
CA SER A 5 50.69 27.09 24.84
C SER A 5 50.04 26.08 25.83
N PHE A 6 50.47 24.80 25.78
CA PHE A 6 50.74 23.78 26.84
C PHE A 6 49.99 23.84 28.20
N VAL A 7 49.56 22.73 28.83
CA VAL A 7 50.40 21.73 29.55
C VAL A 7 49.50 20.54 29.99
N SER A 8 50.06 19.33 29.96
CA SER A 8 49.57 18.08 30.58
C SER A 8 49.93 17.99 32.07
N HIS A 9 49.22 17.22 32.91
CA HIS A 9 49.83 16.39 33.98
C HIS A 9 48.84 15.39 34.62
N ASN A 10 49.36 14.19 34.86
CA ASN A 10 48.79 13.07 35.60
C ASN A 10 48.81 13.31 37.13
N ALA A 11 47.91 12.64 37.88
CA ALA A 11 48.25 11.60 38.89
C ALA A 11 47.32 11.55 40.14
N ASN A 12 46.82 10.34 40.40
CA ASN A 12 46.67 9.62 41.67
C ASN A 12 45.85 10.15 42.88
N ALA A 13 44.79 9.37 43.17
CA ALA A 13 44.46 8.64 44.41
C ALA A 13 44.52 9.33 45.80
N LEU A 14 43.41 9.25 46.55
CA LEU A 14 43.41 9.00 48.00
C LEU A 14 42.04 8.52 48.53
N CYS A 15 42.11 7.45 49.35
CA CYS A 15 41.06 6.87 50.18
C CYS A 15 40.48 7.84 51.22
N PHE A 16 39.22 7.64 51.62
CA PHE A 16 38.82 7.76 53.02
C PHE A 16 37.70 6.78 53.40
N SER A 17 37.92 6.09 54.51
CA SER A 17 37.01 5.19 55.24
C SER A 17 36.27 6.00 56.31
N ILE A 18 34.95 5.83 56.47
CA ILE A 18 34.26 6.03 57.76
C ILE A 18 33.14 4.98 57.92
N SER A 19 33.14 4.41 59.12
CA SER A 19 32.33 3.35 59.71
C SER A 19 30.89 3.72 60.12
N ASN A 20 29.99 2.74 59.94
CA ASN A 20 28.74 2.36 60.64
C ASN A 20 28.29 3.12 61.91
N PRO A 21 26.95 3.17 62.16
CA PRO A 21 26.39 2.18 63.10
C PRO A 21 24.98 1.61 62.78
N LYS A 22 24.87 0.28 62.94
CA LYS A 22 23.84 -0.55 63.60
C LYS A 22 22.34 -0.19 63.52
N PHE A 23 21.53 -1.12 63.01
CA PHE A 23 20.32 -1.63 63.69
C PHE A 23 20.04 -3.11 63.31
N ASN A 24 19.54 -3.87 64.29
CA ASN A 24 19.48 -5.33 64.38
C ASN A 24 18.34 -6.01 63.57
N PRO A 25 18.44 -7.34 63.31
CA PRO A 25 17.44 -8.16 62.61
C PRO A 25 16.43 -8.81 63.58
N LEU A 26 15.22 -9.16 63.13
CA LEU A 26 14.44 -10.32 63.63
C LEU A 26 13.07 -10.53 62.92
N SER A 27 12.88 -11.79 62.49
CA SER A 27 11.64 -12.58 62.35
C SER A 27 10.84 -12.57 61.02
N PRO A 28 10.33 -13.76 60.57
CA PRO A 28 9.81 -14.00 59.22
C PRO A 28 8.28 -13.90 59.14
N PRO A 29 7.67 -13.67 57.96
CA PRO A 29 6.22 -13.78 57.82
C PRO A 29 5.78 -15.22 57.51
N LYS A 30 5.06 -15.77 58.48
CA LYS A 30 3.81 -16.57 58.41
C LYS A 30 3.52 -17.44 57.18
N LYS A 31 3.31 -18.73 57.47
CA LYS A 31 2.60 -19.74 56.65
C LYS A 31 1.27 -19.20 56.07
N PRO A 32 0.89 -19.60 54.85
CA PRO A 32 -0.50 -19.71 54.45
C PRO A 32 -1.04 -21.15 54.57
N ASN A 33 -2.36 -21.21 54.67
CA ASN A 33 -3.21 -22.34 55.04
C ASN A 33 -3.16 -23.56 54.09
N ARG A 34 -3.38 -24.74 54.68
CA ARG A 34 -3.80 -25.98 53.99
C ARG A 34 -5.30 -25.93 53.67
N LEU A 35 -5.69 -26.74 52.67
CA LEU A 35 -7.01 -26.96 52.04
C LEU A 35 -7.13 -26.12 50.76
N THR A 36 -7.07 -26.64 49.53
CA THR A 36 -7.44 -27.96 48.98
C THR A 36 -6.59 -28.26 47.72
N SER A 37 -5.94 -29.41 47.68
CA SER A 37 -5.28 -29.95 46.48
C SER A 37 -5.47 -31.47 46.51
N CYS A 38 -6.62 -31.91 45.98
CA CYS A 38 -6.79 -33.29 45.56
C CYS A 38 -6.27 -33.42 44.12
N ALA A 39 -5.50 -34.48 43.91
CA ALA A 39 -5.10 -35.06 42.62
C ALA A 39 -4.10 -34.27 41.76
N LEU A 40 -2.81 -34.53 41.99
CA LEU A 40 -1.79 -34.79 40.95
C LEU A 40 -0.48 -35.17 41.65
N ASN A 41 -0.49 -36.35 42.27
CA ASN A 41 0.71 -37.03 42.73
C ASN A 41 0.53 -38.50 42.38
N VAL A 42 0.72 -38.81 41.10
CA VAL A 42 0.93 -40.17 40.60
C VAL A 42 2.24 -40.14 39.82
N GLY A 43 3.28 -40.68 40.46
CA GLY A 43 4.24 -41.57 39.81
C GLY A 43 5.28 -40.98 38.86
N PHE A 44 6.20 -40.13 39.34
CA PHE A 44 7.51 -39.97 38.69
C PHE A 44 8.43 -41.22 38.86
N GLN A 45 7.95 -42.24 39.58
CA GLN A 45 8.60 -43.56 39.70
C GLN A 45 8.05 -44.60 38.70
N ASP A 46 6.83 -44.45 38.18
CA ASP A 46 6.26 -45.41 37.22
C ASP A 46 6.78 -45.21 35.78
N VAL A 47 7.19 -43.99 35.43
CA VAL A 47 7.72 -43.69 34.09
C VAL A 47 9.15 -44.20 33.93
N THR A 48 9.97 -44.16 34.99
CA THR A 48 11.33 -44.69 34.99
C THR A 48 11.37 -46.22 34.94
N GLU A 49 10.40 -46.90 35.55
CA GLU A 49 10.32 -48.37 35.54
C GLU A 49 9.78 -48.93 34.21
N VAL A 50 8.89 -48.19 33.54
CA VAL A 50 8.44 -48.51 32.15
C VAL A 50 9.55 -48.27 31.12
N ILE A 51 10.40 -47.25 31.32
CA ILE A 51 11.56 -47.00 30.45
C ILE A 51 12.67 -48.03 30.68
N HIS A 52 12.86 -48.54 31.91
CA HIS A 52 13.91 -49.53 32.20
C HIS A 52 13.59 -50.95 31.70
N ASN A 53 12.31 -51.35 31.61
CA ASN A 53 11.92 -52.71 31.21
C ASN A 53 11.49 -52.87 29.74
N LYS A 54 11.57 -51.83 28.90
CA LYS A 54 11.24 -51.92 27.47
C LYS A 54 12.25 -51.28 26.51
N VAL A 55 13.42 -50.87 26.98
CA VAL A 55 14.51 -50.40 26.11
C VAL A 55 15.64 -51.43 26.13
N SER A 56 15.59 -52.37 25.18
CA SER A 56 16.79 -53.11 24.77
C SER A 56 17.88 -52.10 24.39
N PRO A 57 19.18 -52.36 24.66
CA PRO A 57 20.23 -51.43 24.30
C PRO A 57 20.12 -51.14 22.80
N PHE A 58 20.00 -49.86 22.44
CA PHE A 58 20.07 -49.37 21.06
C PHE A 58 21.39 -49.87 20.49
N SER A 59 21.35 -51.02 19.81
CA SER A 59 22.52 -51.57 19.16
C SER A 59 22.83 -50.67 17.97
N LEU A 60 24.11 -50.40 17.75
CA LEU A 60 24.58 -49.75 16.52
C LEU A 60 24.16 -50.50 15.22
N PHE A 61 23.52 -51.67 15.35
CA PHE A 61 22.89 -52.41 14.25
C PHE A 61 21.53 -51.83 13.80
N SER A 62 20.89 -50.92 14.56
CA SER A 62 19.65 -50.24 14.17
C SER A 62 19.85 -49.13 13.11
N LEU A 63 21.07 -48.61 12.96
CA LEU A 63 21.37 -47.71 11.84
C LEU A 63 21.47 -48.45 10.48
N PHE A 64 21.57 -49.77 10.49
CA PHE A 64 21.53 -50.58 9.26
C PHE A 64 20.10 -50.87 8.77
N SER A 65 19.08 -50.78 9.63
CA SER A 65 17.67 -50.88 9.20
C SER A 65 17.10 -49.56 8.64
N LEU A 66 17.87 -48.47 8.70
CA LEU A 66 17.68 -47.26 7.89
C LEU A 66 18.14 -47.44 6.43
N PHE A 67 18.81 -48.54 6.12
CA PHE A 67 19.17 -48.95 4.76
C PHE A 67 18.29 -50.11 4.28
N LEU A 68 16.97 -49.92 4.26
CA LEU A 68 16.19 -50.72 3.32
C LEU A 68 16.47 -50.19 1.91
N PRO A 69 17.10 -51.00 1.03
CA PRO A 69 17.42 -50.55 -0.32
C PRO A 69 16.16 -50.05 -1.01
N TYR A 70 14.99 -50.62 -0.71
CA TYR A 70 13.74 -50.27 -1.37
C TYR A 70 13.26 -48.82 -1.14
N VAL A 71 13.29 -48.29 0.08
CA VAL A 71 12.83 -46.90 0.36
C VAL A 71 13.78 -45.87 -0.25
N LEU A 72 15.09 -46.11 -0.14
CA LEU A 72 16.14 -45.24 -0.71
C LEU A 72 16.16 -45.32 -2.24
N ILE A 73 15.97 -46.52 -2.81
CA ILE A 73 15.81 -46.73 -4.25
C ILE A 73 14.51 -46.06 -4.72
N ALA A 74 13.39 -46.20 -4.03
CA ALA A 74 12.13 -45.57 -4.40
C ALA A 74 12.21 -44.04 -4.36
N ALA A 75 12.81 -43.46 -3.30
CA ALA A 75 13.02 -42.02 -3.16
C ALA A 75 14.00 -41.47 -4.21
N GLY A 76 15.10 -42.19 -4.46
CA GLY A 76 16.10 -41.84 -5.46
C GLY A 76 15.58 -41.98 -6.90
N PHE A 77 14.82 -43.04 -7.18
CA PHE A 77 14.21 -43.30 -8.49
C PHE A 77 13.07 -42.34 -8.79
N SER A 78 12.19 -42.05 -7.82
CA SER A 78 11.16 -41.01 -7.96
C SER A 78 11.77 -39.62 -8.13
N GLY A 79 12.86 -39.31 -7.41
CA GLY A 79 13.63 -38.09 -7.61
C GLY A 79 14.21 -38.01 -9.03
N ALA A 80 14.85 -39.08 -9.51
CA ALA A 80 15.39 -39.16 -10.85
C ALA A 80 14.30 -39.03 -11.94
N ILE A 81 13.15 -39.68 -11.76
CA ILE A 81 11.98 -39.55 -12.65
C ILE A 81 11.46 -38.12 -12.64
N GLY A 82 11.27 -37.51 -11.47
CA GLY A 82 10.84 -36.12 -11.35
C GLY A 82 11.80 -35.17 -12.09
N GLN A 83 13.10 -35.39 -11.93
CA GLN A 83 14.15 -34.61 -12.60
C GLN A 83 14.13 -34.79 -14.14
N LEU A 84 13.94 -36.03 -14.61
CA LEU A 84 13.92 -36.39 -16.03
C LEU A 84 12.59 -36.01 -16.72
N LEU A 85 11.52 -35.82 -15.96
CA LEU A 85 10.22 -35.38 -16.48
C LEU A 85 10.12 -33.86 -16.66
N LYS A 86 10.99 -33.06 -16.03
CA LYS A 86 10.99 -31.58 -16.17
C LYS A 86 11.01 -31.08 -17.63
N PRO A 87 11.84 -31.63 -18.54
CA PRO A 87 11.81 -31.23 -19.94
C PRO A 87 10.46 -31.52 -20.61
N PHE A 88 9.78 -32.59 -20.22
CA PHE A 88 8.52 -33.02 -20.83
C PHE A 88 7.30 -32.29 -20.24
N THR A 89 7.26 -32.06 -18.93
CA THR A 89 6.21 -31.25 -18.28
C THR A 89 6.24 -29.81 -18.80
N SER A 90 7.42 -29.28 -19.10
CA SER A 90 7.59 -27.96 -19.74
C SER A 90 6.90 -27.86 -21.12
N VAL A 91 6.87 -28.97 -21.87
CA VAL A 91 6.22 -29.04 -23.19
C VAL A 91 4.72 -29.25 -23.06
N VAL A 92 4.29 -30.18 -22.19
CA VAL A 92 2.88 -30.58 -22.05
C VAL A 92 2.03 -29.54 -21.34
N PHE A 93 2.52 -28.96 -20.24
CA PHE A 93 1.74 -28.01 -19.43
C PHE A 93 1.97 -26.55 -19.84
N TYR A 94 3.15 -26.23 -20.37
CA TYR A 94 3.56 -24.84 -20.62
C TYR A 94 3.81 -24.53 -22.10
N LYS A 95 3.55 -25.47 -23.02
CA LYS A 95 3.71 -25.33 -24.49
C LYS A 95 5.10 -24.79 -24.92
N LYS A 96 6.15 -25.02 -24.11
CA LYS A 96 7.53 -24.61 -24.43
C LYS A 96 8.20 -25.60 -25.40
N LYS A 97 9.31 -25.21 -26.03
CA LYS A 97 10.18 -26.14 -26.77
C LYS A 97 10.93 -27.05 -25.77
N LEU A 98 11.20 -28.28 -26.19
CA LEU A 98 11.86 -29.28 -25.35
C LEU A 98 13.31 -28.87 -25.06
N ASP A 99 13.60 -28.51 -23.80
CA ASP A 99 14.93 -28.08 -23.35
C ASP A 99 15.46 -29.02 -22.26
N PHE A 100 16.45 -29.84 -22.62
CA PHE A 100 17.07 -30.81 -21.72
C PHE A 100 17.92 -30.17 -20.61
N ARG A 101 18.27 -28.88 -20.70
CA ARG A 101 19.01 -28.19 -19.62
C ARG A 101 18.19 -28.06 -18.34
N THR A 102 16.86 -28.08 -18.44
CA THR A 102 15.93 -28.07 -17.30
C THR A 102 16.06 -29.32 -16.41
N ALA A 103 16.53 -30.45 -16.96
CA ALA A 103 16.82 -31.66 -16.19
C ALA A 103 18.09 -31.55 -15.33
N LEU A 104 18.91 -30.51 -15.50
CA LEU A 104 20.10 -30.26 -14.68
C LEU A 104 19.88 -29.13 -13.66
N GLN A 105 18.71 -28.49 -13.64
CA GLN A 105 18.39 -27.40 -12.72
C GLN A 105 17.86 -27.92 -11.37
N ALA A 106 18.32 -27.31 -10.28
CA ALA A 106 17.78 -27.53 -8.94
C ALA A 106 16.45 -26.78 -8.78
N GLY A 107 15.44 -27.42 -8.18
CA GLY A 107 14.06 -26.87 -8.07
C GLY A 107 13.23 -26.98 -9.35
N GLY A 108 12.01 -26.41 -9.34
CA GLY A 108 11.07 -26.44 -10.49
C GLY A 108 10.00 -27.54 -10.39
N PHE A 109 9.02 -27.54 -11.31
CA PHE A 109 7.94 -28.53 -11.36
C PHE A 109 8.23 -29.65 -12.40
N PRO A 110 8.14 -30.93 -12.02
CA PRO A 110 7.82 -31.43 -10.68
C PRO A 110 9.00 -31.26 -9.72
N SER A 111 8.71 -30.96 -8.44
CA SER A 111 9.72 -30.75 -7.40
C SER A 111 10.37 -32.07 -7.05
N THR A 112 11.67 -32.19 -7.33
CA THR A 112 12.49 -33.38 -7.06
C THR A 112 12.51 -33.73 -5.57
N HIS A 113 12.55 -32.72 -4.68
CA HIS A 113 12.49 -32.93 -3.24
C HIS A 113 11.11 -33.42 -2.80
N SER A 114 10.05 -32.83 -3.34
CA SER A 114 8.67 -33.24 -3.02
C SER A 114 8.38 -34.64 -3.56
N SER A 115 8.83 -34.98 -4.78
CA SER A 115 8.64 -36.32 -5.36
C SER A 115 9.44 -37.39 -4.62
N SER A 116 10.68 -37.10 -4.19
CA SER A 116 11.49 -38.02 -3.39
C SER A 116 10.89 -38.25 -2.00
N VAL A 117 10.41 -37.19 -1.33
CA VAL A 117 9.88 -37.31 0.02
C VAL A 117 8.49 -37.94 0.03
N VAL A 118 7.63 -37.64 -0.96
CA VAL A 118 6.32 -38.31 -1.14
C VAL A 118 6.51 -39.78 -1.49
N ALA A 119 7.49 -40.12 -2.34
CA ALA A 119 7.82 -41.51 -2.65
C ALA A 119 8.42 -42.25 -1.45
N ALA A 120 9.26 -41.60 -0.63
CA ALA A 120 9.74 -42.17 0.63
C ALA A 120 8.57 -42.43 1.59
N ALA A 121 7.66 -41.46 1.78
CA ALA A 121 6.48 -41.62 2.61
C ALA A 121 5.57 -42.76 2.11
N THR A 122 5.37 -42.85 0.80
CA THR A 122 4.54 -43.89 0.17
C THR A 122 5.19 -45.27 0.28
N ALA A 123 6.50 -45.37 0.07
CA ALA A 123 7.24 -46.62 0.24
C ALA A 123 7.21 -47.11 1.69
N ILE A 124 7.37 -46.21 2.66
CA ILE A 124 7.25 -46.52 4.09
C ILE A 124 5.82 -46.96 4.44
N ALA A 125 4.80 -46.33 3.85
CA ALA A 125 3.39 -46.74 4.03
C ALA A 125 3.14 -48.19 3.57
N PHE A 126 3.66 -48.55 2.39
CA PHE A 126 3.51 -49.89 1.82
C PHE A 126 4.29 -50.95 2.59
N GLU A 127 5.44 -50.61 3.14
CA GLU A 127 6.31 -51.56 3.82
C GLU A 127 5.93 -51.76 5.29
N ARG A 128 5.52 -50.69 5.98
CA ARG A 128 5.31 -50.69 7.44
C ARG A 128 3.86 -50.49 7.87
N GLY A 129 2.97 -50.18 6.95
CA GLY A 129 1.57 -49.90 7.24
C GLY A 129 1.30 -48.43 7.57
N PHE A 130 0.02 -48.04 7.49
CA PHE A 130 -0.43 -46.67 7.75
C PHE A 130 -0.54 -46.33 9.24
N ASP A 131 -0.52 -47.34 10.10
CA ASP A 131 -0.55 -47.26 11.57
C ASP A 131 0.85 -47.12 12.19
N ASP A 132 1.90 -47.18 11.38
CA ASP A 132 3.28 -47.06 11.85
C ASP A 132 3.69 -45.61 12.16
N SER A 133 4.35 -45.44 13.30
CA SER A 133 4.81 -44.13 13.78
C SER A 133 5.84 -43.45 12.85
N ILE A 134 6.64 -44.22 12.09
CA ILE A 134 7.64 -43.68 11.16
C ILE A 134 6.97 -43.24 9.86
N PHE A 135 5.90 -43.91 9.42
CA PHE A 135 5.04 -43.39 8.35
C PHE A 135 4.42 -42.04 8.76
N GLY A 136 3.84 -41.96 9.96
CA GLY A 136 3.30 -40.71 10.50
C GLY A 136 4.34 -39.58 10.53
N LEU A 137 5.56 -39.87 11.00
CA LEU A 137 6.67 -38.91 11.03
C LEU A 137 7.08 -38.47 9.62
N THR A 138 7.14 -39.40 8.66
CA THR A 138 7.55 -39.10 7.27
C THR A 138 6.50 -38.25 6.56
N VAL A 139 5.20 -38.47 6.80
CA VAL A 139 4.13 -37.60 6.29
C VAL A 139 4.22 -36.19 6.87
N VAL A 140 4.51 -36.06 8.16
CA VAL A 140 4.74 -34.75 8.80
C VAL A 140 5.97 -34.06 8.20
N TYR A 141 7.09 -34.77 8.02
CA TYR A 141 8.28 -34.23 7.36
C TYR A 141 8.03 -33.89 5.89
N ALA A 142 7.23 -34.68 5.16
CA ALA A 142 6.83 -34.39 3.79
C ALA A 142 6.00 -33.11 3.71
N ALA A 143 5.03 -32.97 4.61
CA ALA A 143 4.20 -31.78 4.73
C ALA A 143 5.05 -30.55 5.11
N LEU A 144 5.98 -30.69 6.06
CA LEU A 144 6.92 -29.62 6.45
C LEU A 144 7.83 -29.21 5.29
N ILE A 145 8.41 -30.17 4.56
CA ILE A 145 9.27 -29.88 3.40
C ILE A 145 8.47 -29.26 2.25
N MET A 146 7.23 -29.68 2.04
CA MET A 146 6.33 -29.08 1.05
C MET A 146 5.86 -27.68 1.47
N TYR A 147 5.64 -27.45 2.76
CA TYR A 147 5.32 -26.16 3.34
C TYR A 147 6.51 -25.19 3.24
N ASP A 148 7.71 -25.65 3.58
CA ASP A 148 8.97 -24.90 3.43
C ASP A 148 9.36 -24.65 1.97
N ALA A 149 8.77 -25.37 1.01
CA ALA A 149 8.97 -25.09 -0.42
C ALA A 149 8.16 -23.87 -0.92
N GLN A 150 7.19 -23.37 -0.16
CA GLN A 150 6.42 -22.15 -0.45
C GLN A 150 7.00 -20.93 0.28
N LYS A 151 8.29 -20.63 0.07
CA LYS A 151 8.89 -19.42 0.65
C LYS A 151 8.44 -18.16 -0.08
N MET A 152 8.00 -17.18 0.71
CA MET A 152 7.80 -15.80 0.29
C MET A 152 9.05 -15.26 -0.42
N LYS A 153 8.84 -14.52 -1.50
CA LYS A 153 9.92 -13.85 -2.24
C LYS A 153 9.88 -12.36 -1.94
N TYR A 154 11.04 -11.71 -1.94
CA TYR A 154 11.16 -10.31 -1.58
C TYR A 154 11.85 -9.52 -2.70
N VAL A 155 11.22 -8.43 -3.12
CA VAL A 155 11.83 -7.44 -4.01
C VAL A 155 12.04 -6.17 -3.20
N LEU A 156 13.29 -5.86 -2.86
CA LEU A 156 13.63 -4.61 -2.20
C LEU A 156 13.91 -3.53 -3.24
N VAL A 157 13.27 -2.37 -3.08
CA VAL A 157 13.49 -1.17 -3.89
C VAL A 157 14.09 -0.08 -3.00
N THR A 158 15.28 0.41 -3.35
CA THR A 158 15.99 1.46 -2.59
C THR A 158 16.23 2.71 -3.43
N GLY A 159 16.37 3.86 -2.78
CA GLY A 159 16.70 5.14 -3.42
C GLY A 159 18.16 5.49 -3.33
N GLY A 160 18.73 6.01 -4.40
CA GLY A 160 20.13 6.43 -4.43
C GLY A 160 20.33 7.86 -4.00
N VAL A 161 20.47 8.74 -4.99
CA VAL A 161 21.17 10.03 -4.84
C VAL A 161 20.30 11.15 -4.23
N VAL A 162 18.99 11.15 -4.52
CA VAL A 162 18.06 12.18 -4.08
C VAL A 162 16.70 11.58 -3.74
N SER A 163 15.95 12.23 -2.85
CA SER A 163 14.54 11.91 -2.60
C SER A 163 13.67 12.32 -3.81
N GLY A 164 12.46 11.78 -3.90
CA GLY A 164 11.53 12.13 -4.99
C GLY A 164 11.83 11.53 -6.37
N LEU A 165 12.79 10.59 -6.52
CA LEU A 165 13.13 9.98 -7.82
C LEU A 165 12.04 9.10 -8.46
N GLY A 166 10.93 8.86 -7.77
CA GLY A 166 9.88 7.93 -8.22
C GLY A 166 10.09 6.49 -7.75
N LYS A 167 10.59 6.29 -6.52
CA LYS A 167 10.71 4.97 -5.89
C LYS A 167 9.36 4.27 -5.80
N GLY A 168 8.36 4.90 -5.19
CA GLY A 168 7.00 4.36 -5.09
C GLY A 168 6.38 4.02 -6.45
N VAL A 169 6.60 4.84 -7.48
CA VAL A 169 6.14 4.56 -8.86
C VAL A 169 6.88 3.35 -9.45
N THR A 170 8.19 3.23 -9.24
CA THR A 170 8.99 2.10 -9.73
C THR A 170 8.58 0.79 -9.04
N ALA A 171 8.43 0.81 -7.72
CA ALA A 171 8.05 -0.33 -6.91
C ALA A 171 6.62 -0.80 -7.23
N SER A 172 5.66 0.12 -7.32
CA SER A 172 4.28 -0.21 -7.72
C SER A 172 4.21 -0.74 -9.17
N SER A 173 5.02 -0.21 -10.08
CA SER A 173 5.11 -0.71 -11.46
C SER A 173 5.68 -2.12 -11.54
N ILE A 174 6.70 -2.44 -10.73
CA ILE A 174 7.23 -3.80 -10.59
C ILE A 174 6.13 -4.73 -10.06
N GLY A 175 5.42 -4.33 -9.01
CA GLY A 175 4.32 -5.11 -8.45
C GLY A 175 3.23 -5.41 -9.48
N LEU A 176 2.83 -4.41 -10.28
CA LEU A 176 1.83 -4.57 -11.35
C LEU A 176 2.31 -5.58 -12.40
N LEU A 177 3.58 -5.51 -12.82
CA LEU A 177 4.13 -6.46 -13.79
C LEU A 177 4.18 -7.89 -13.24
N LEU A 178 4.51 -8.06 -11.96
CA LEU A 178 4.50 -9.36 -11.31
C LEU A 178 3.07 -9.92 -11.18
N GLN A 179 2.09 -9.08 -10.88
CA GLN A 179 0.67 -9.47 -10.93
C GLN A 179 0.23 -9.85 -12.34
N ALA A 180 0.64 -9.10 -13.36
CA ALA A 180 0.41 -9.44 -14.76
C ALA A 180 1.05 -10.77 -15.17
N CYS A 181 2.11 -11.21 -14.48
CA CYS A 181 2.71 -12.54 -14.61
C CYS A 181 1.96 -13.64 -13.82
N GLY A 182 0.79 -13.35 -13.26
CA GLY A 182 -0.04 -14.30 -12.51
C GLY A 182 0.38 -14.53 -11.05
N LEU A 183 1.25 -13.69 -10.50
CA LEU A 183 1.71 -13.80 -9.11
C LEU A 183 0.85 -12.96 -8.16
N ARG A 184 0.69 -13.44 -6.92
CA ARG A 184 0.08 -12.66 -5.84
C ARG A 184 1.13 -11.76 -5.21
N VAL A 185 0.86 -10.46 -5.14
CA VAL A 185 1.80 -9.45 -4.67
C VAL A 185 1.26 -8.71 -3.46
N THR A 186 2.11 -8.49 -2.46
CA THR A 186 1.88 -7.55 -1.36
C THR A 186 2.99 -6.49 -1.33
N SER A 187 2.78 -5.39 -0.61
CA SER A 187 3.76 -4.32 -0.49
C SER A 187 4.00 -3.89 0.94
N ILE A 188 5.25 -3.55 1.27
CA ILE A 188 5.64 -2.93 2.54
C ILE A 188 6.43 -1.66 2.21
N LYS A 189 6.01 -0.53 2.77
CA LYS A 189 6.74 0.74 2.70
C LYS A 189 7.43 0.98 4.02
N ILE A 190 8.75 1.12 3.99
CA ILE A 190 9.58 1.47 5.13
C ILE A 190 9.86 2.96 5.09
N ASP A 191 9.52 3.65 6.17
CA ASP A 191 9.70 5.08 6.33
C ASP A 191 10.68 5.38 7.47
N PRO A 192 11.84 5.99 7.15
CA PRO A 192 12.87 6.21 8.15
C PRO A 192 12.55 7.36 9.13
N TYR A 193 11.44 8.10 8.95
CA TYR A 193 11.03 9.15 9.88
C TYR A 193 10.62 8.61 11.25
N LEU A 194 10.70 9.46 12.28
CA LEU A 194 10.46 9.08 13.68
C LEU A 194 8.99 9.02 14.09
N ASN A 195 8.08 9.72 13.40
CA ASN A 195 6.65 9.62 13.69
C ASN A 195 6.18 8.16 13.56
N THR A 196 5.26 7.74 14.44
CA THR A 196 4.69 6.39 14.42
C THR A 196 3.75 6.15 13.23
N ASP A 197 3.14 7.22 12.74
CA ASP A 197 2.24 7.28 11.59
C ASP A 197 2.30 8.67 10.93
N ALA A 198 1.62 8.84 9.80
CA ALA A 198 1.60 10.12 9.07
C ALA A 198 0.50 11.07 9.57
N GLY A 199 -0.38 10.64 10.48
CA GLY A 199 -1.62 11.34 10.82
C GLY A 199 -1.44 12.73 11.44
N THR A 200 -0.30 12.93 12.11
CA THR A 200 0.06 14.20 12.78
C THR A 200 0.91 15.13 11.90
N MET A 201 1.31 14.70 10.71
CA MET A 201 2.16 15.48 9.83
C MET A 201 1.37 16.56 9.10
N SER A 202 2.05 17.69 8.85
CA SER A 202 1.49 18.75 8.02
C SER A 202 1.52 18.33 6.54
N PRO A 203 0.42 18.55 5.78
CA PRO A 203 0.42 18.30 4.34
C PRO A 203 1.45 19.11 3.54
N PHE A 204 2.03 20.16 4.15
CA PHE A 204 3.12 20.94 3.54
C PHE A 204 4.47 20.23 3.57
N GLU A 205 4.71 19.38 4.56
CA GLU A 205 6.03 18.77 4.78
C GLU A 205 6.14 17.40 4.11
N HIS A 206 5.08 16.60 4.21
CA HIS A 206 5.08 15.20 3.79
C HIS A 206 4.03 14.89 2.70
N GLY A 207 3.29 15.91 2.23
CA GLY A 207 2.16 15.71 1.33
C GLY A 207 0.92 15.17 2.05
N GLU A 208 -0.07 14.76 1.27
CA GLU A 208 -1.34 14.26 1.79
C GLU A 208 -1.18 13.00 2.67
N VAL A 209 -1.96 12.91 3.75
CA VAL A 209 -2.12 11.69 4.55
C VAL A 209 -3.06 10.73 3.82
N PHE A 210 -2.58 9.53 3.50
CA PHE A 210 -3.42 8.48 2.91
C PHE A 210 -4.05 7.63 4.01
N VAL A 211 -5.33 7.31 3.88
CA VAL A 211 -6.08 6.53 4.88
C VAL A 211 -6.34 5.13 4.33
N LEU A 212 -6.17 4.12 5.17
CA LEU A 212 -6.44 2.71 4.86
C LEU A 212 -7.78 2.23 5.43
N ASP A 213 -8.24 1.06 5.01
CA ASP A 213 -9.56 0.52 5.42
C ASP A 213 -9.62 0.25 6.94
N ASP A 214 -8.50 -0.15 7.53
CA ASP A 214 -8.37 -0.39 8.97
C ASP A 214 -8.15 0.90 9.79
N GLY A 215 -8.19 2.06 9.15
CA GLY A 215 -7.94 3.37 9.78
C GLY A 215 -6.47 3.69 10.00
N GLY A 216 -5.54 3.00 9.36
CA GLY A 216 -4.14 3.44 9.32
C GLY A 216 -4.00 4.78 8.59
N GLU A 217 -3.31 5.73 9.21
CA GLU A 217 -2.88 7.00 8.60
C GLU A 217 -1.44 6.84 8.11
N VAL A 218 -1.25 6.77 6.80
CA VAL A 218 0.01 6.33 6.19
C VAL A 218 0.50 7.33 5.15
N ASP A 219 1.76 7.15 4.75
CA ASP A 219 2.38 7.87 3.65
C ASP A 219 1.56 7.72 2.35
N LEU A 220 1.53 8.79 1.57
CA LEU A 220 0.92 8.91 0.25
C LEU A 220 1.40 7.84 -0.75
N ASP A 221 2.65 7.37 -0.61
CA ASP A 221 3.19 6.30 -1.44
C ASP A 221 2.38 4.99 -1.32
N LEU A 222 1.74 4.72 -0.17
CA LEU A 222 0.83 3.57 -0.03
C LEU A 222 -0.38 3.66 -0.96
N GLY A 223 -0.84 4.88 -1.26
CA GLY A 223 -1.88 5.10 -2.25
C GLY A 223 -1.47 4.72 -3.66
N ASN A 224 -0.17 4.78 -4.02
CA ASN A 224 0.30 4.31 -5.32
C ASN A 224 0.21 2.79 -5.43
N TYR A 225 0.61 2.05 -4.39
CA TYR A 225 0.49 0.60 -4.34
C TYR A 225 -0.96 0.15 -4.49
N GLU A 226 -1.87 0.68 -3.67
CA GLU A 226 -3.29 0.33 -3.77
C GLU A 226 -3.88 0.64 -5.16
N ARG A 227 -3.49 1.76 -5.78
CA ARG A 227 -3.98 2.17 -7.12
C ARG A 227 -3.48 1.27 -8.24
N PHE A 228 -2.21 0.87 -8.21
CA PHE A 228 -1.60 0.07 -9.27
C PHE A 228 -1.92 -1.42 -9.10
N LEU A 229 -1.97 -1.92 -7.86
CA LEU A 229 -2.07 -3.35 -7.59
C LEU A 229 -3.51 -3.84 -7.36
N ASP A 230 -4.49 -2.93 -7.27
CA ASP A 230 -5.87 -3.25 -6.88
C ASP A 230 -5.95 -4.07 -5.57
N SER A 231 -5.03 -3.79 -4.64
CA SER A 231 -4.96 -4.42 -3.31
C SER A 231 -5.48 -3.48 -2.22
N THR A 232 -5.84 -4.05 -1.08
CA THR A 232 -6.20 -3.31 0.14
C THR A 232 -5.14 -3.53 1.20
N LEU A 233 -4.36 -2.49 1.48
CA LEU A 233 -3.28 -2.55 2.47
C LEU A 233 -3.81 -2.26 3.88
N THR A 234 -3.01 -2.62 4.88
CA THR A 234 -3.28 -2.38 6.30
C THR A 234 -2.23 -1.45 6.90
N ARG A 235 -2.50 -0.90 8.09
CA ARG A 235 -1.55 -0.04 8.81
C ARG A 235 -0.17 -0.68 9.03
N ASP A 236 -0.10 -2.00 9.03
CA ASP A 236 1.12 -2.76 9.24
C ASP A 236 2.01 -2.83 7.98
N ASN A 237 1.44 -2.56 6.80
CA ASN A 237 2.19 -2.41 5.56
C ASN A 237 3.02 -1.12 5.52
N ASN A 238 2.79 -0.18 6.45
CA ASN A 238 3.62 0.99 6.66
C ASN A 238 4.50 0.80 7.91
N LEU A 239 5.81 0.70 7.71
CA LEU A 239 6.79 0.49 8.75
C LEU A 239 7.62 1.74 8.98
N THR A 240 7.40 2.42 10.09
CA THR A 240 8.14 3.65 10.47
C THR A 240 9.21 3.36 11.53
N THR A 241 10.22 4.21 11.66
CA THR A 241 11.16 4.16 12.80
C THR A 241 10.41 4.25 14.14
N GLY A 242 9.45 5.17 14.27
CA GLY A 242 8.67 5.35 15.50
C GLY A 242 7.96 4.07 15.96
N LYS A 243 7.29 3.38 15.03
CA LYS A 243 6.57 2.13 15.29
C LYS A 243 7.50 1.00 15.79
N ILE A 244 8.68 0.84 15.19
CA ILE A 244 9.65 -0.17 15.65
C ILE A 244 10.21 0.20 17.02
N TYR A 245 10.62 1.45 17.21
CA TYR A 245 11.21 1.90 18.47
C TYR A 245 10.21 1.79 19.61
N GLN A 246 8.95 2.21 19.39
CA GLN A 246 7.87 2.04 20.35
C GLN A 246 7.69 0.56 20.71
N SER A 247 7.61 -0.33 19.71
CA SER A 247 7.45 -1.76 19.96
C SER A 247 8.61 -2.36 20.77
N VAL A 248 9.85 -1.96 20.51
CA VAL A 248 11.02 -2.49 21.22
C VAL A 248 11.11 -1.94 22.64
N ILE A 249 10.81 -0.65 22.84
CA ILE A 249 10.73 -0.03 24.17
C ILE A 249 9.62 -0.69 24.99
N ASP A 250 8.45 -0.97 24.40
CA ASP A 250 7.36 -1.63 25.11
C ASP A 250 7.70 -3.06 25.52
N LYS A 251 8.40 -3.83 24.66
CA LYS A 251 8.92 -5.18 24.96
C LYS A 251 9.97 -5.14 26.09
N GLU A 252 10.83 -4.12 26.09
CA GLU A 252 11.81 -3.90 27.16
C GLU A 252 11.13 -3.67 28.50
N ARG A 253 10.14 -2.76 28.56
CA ARG A 253 9.40 -2.46 29.79
C ARG A 253 8.58 -3.63 30.32
N LYS A 254 8.13 -4.54 29.44
CA LYS A 254 7.45 -5.79 29.82
C LYS A 254 8.39 -6.87 30.35
N GLY A 255 9.69 -6.75 30.09
CA GLY A 255 10.70 -7.72 30.49
C GLY A 255 10.97 -8.84 29.47
N ASP A 256 10.54 -8.67 28.21
CA ASP A 256 10.65 -9.71 27.17
C ASP A 256 12.13 -10.02 26.83
N TYR A 257 13.05 -9.08 27.09
CA TYR A 257 14.49 -9.26 26.90
C TYR A 257 15.22 -9.80 28.16
N LEU A 258 14.49 -10.29 29.17
CA LEU A 258 15.03 -10.92 30.38
C LEU A 258 16.05 -10.04 31.14
N GLY A 259 15.84 -8.72 31.14
CA GLY A 259 16.72 -7.75 31.79
C GLY A 259 18.07 -7.51 31.10
N ARG A 260 18.27 -8.05 29.89
CA ARG A 260 19.46 -7.76 29.07
C ARG A 260 19.39 -6.37 28.47
N THR A 261 20.55 -5.77 28.20
CA THR A 261 20.64 -4.47 27.53
C THR A 261 20.15 -4.57 26.09
N VAL A 262 19.17 -3.73 25.74
CA VAL A 262 18.64 -3.58 24.39
C VAL A 262 19.50 -2.61 23.58
N GLN A 263 19.76 -2.93 22.32
CA GLN A 263 20.64 -2.19 21.40
C GLN A 263 20.04 -2.18 19.99
N VAL A 264 20.52 -1.30 19.11
CA VAL A 264 20.09 -1.26 17.70
C VAL A 264 20.33 -2.61 17.01
N VAL A 265 21.54 -3.15 17.13
CA VAL A 265 21.85 -4.50 16.68
C VAL A 265 22.01 -5.40 17.91
N PRO A 266 21.32 -6.55 18.00
CA PRO A 266 20.38 -7.09 17.02
C PRO A 266 18.92 -6.66 17.25
N HIS A 267 18.56 -6.04 18.39
CA HIS A 267 17.15 -5.97 18.81
C HIS A 267 16.23 -5.13 17.90
N ILE A 268 16.71 -4.00 17.35
CA ILE A 268 15.94 -3.21 16.38
C ILE A 268 15.95 -3.89 15.02
N THR A 269 17.09 -4.44 14.59
CA THR A 269 17.22 -5.13 13.30
C THR A 269 16.39 -6.42 13.24
N ASP A 270 16.30 -7.16 14.35
CA ASP A 270 15.47 -8.35 14.49
C ASP A 270 13.99 -7.96 14.46
N ALA A 271 13.59 -6.90 15.18
CA ALA A 271 12.22 -6.41 15.16
C ALA A 271 11.76 -5.97 13.76
N ILE A 272 12.65 -5.37 12.96
CA ILE A 272 12.38 -5.02 11.56
C ILE A 272 12.18 -6.28 10.72
N GLN A 273 13.06 -7.28 10.85
CA GLN A 273 12.98 -8.54 10.11
C GLN A 273 11.70 -9.33 10.45
N GLU A 274 11.38 -9.47 11.74
CA GLU A 274 10.15 -10.09 12.23
C GLU A 274 8.91 -9.39 11.68
N TRP A 275 8.93 -8.05 11.61
CA TRP A 275 7.84 -7.27 11.02
C TRP A 275 7.64 -7.59 9.55
N ILE A 276 8.72 -7.56 8.76
CA ILE A 276 8.68 -7.84 7.32
C ILE A 276 8.15 -9.25 7.06
N GLU A 277 8.66 -10.26 7.76
CA GLU A 277 8.20 -11.65 7.60
C GLU A 277 6.73 -11.80 7.94
N ARG A 278 6.29 -11.25 9.07
CA ARG A 278 4.90 -11.33 9.52
C ARG A 278 3.95 -10.68 8.52
N VAL A 279 4.23 -9.45 8.10
CA VAL A 279 3.33 -8.66 7.24
C VAL A 279 3.32 -9.18 5.81
N ALA A 280 4.46 -9.66 5.30
CA ALA A 280 4.53 -10.22 3.95
C ALA A 280 3.62 -11.44 3.77
N ASN A 281 3.37 -12.22 4.84
CA ASN A 281 2.50 -13.38 4.80
C ASN A 281 0.99 -13.05 4.92
N VAL A 282 0.63 -11.81 5.23
CA VAL A 282 -0.78 -11.39 5.31
C VAL A 282 -1.33 -11.14 3.91
N PRO A 283 -2.44 -11.79 3.50
CA PRO A 283 -3.05 -11.52 2.21
C PRO A 283 -3.69 -10.13 2.16
N VAL A 284 -3.46 -9.42 1.06
CA VAL A 284 -3.99 -8.07 0.79
C VAL A 284 -4.90 -8.00 -0.45
N ASP A 285 -5.11 -9.15 -1.10
CA ASP A 285 -5.90 -9.31 -2.33
C ASP A 285 -7.28 -9.96 -2.08
N GLY A 286 -7.67 -10.11 -0.81
CA GLY A 286 -8.93 -10.74 -0.40
C GLY A 286 -8.99 -12.26 -0.60
N LYS A 287 -7.89 -12.91 -0.98
CA LYS A 287 -7.81 -14.37 -1.16
C LYS A 287 -7.14 -15.04 0.05
N GLU A 288 -7.51 -16.29 0.32
CA GLU A 288 -6.88 -17.08 1.37
C GLU A 288 -5.42 -17.45 1.04
N GLY A 289 -4.61 -17.66 2.08
CA GLY A 289 -3.19 -18.02 1.97
C GLY A 289 -2.26 -16.86 1.65
N PRO A 290 -0.94 -17.04 1.82
CA PRO A 290 0.04 -15.98 1.68
C PRO A 290 0.22 -15.52 0.21
N PRO A 291 0.66 -14.26 0.01
CA PRO A 291 1.17 -13.79 -1.29
C PRO A 291 2.39 -14.58 -1.78
N ASP A 292 2.75 -14.41 -3.05
CA ASP A 292 3.94 -15.03 -3.65
C ASP A 292 5.18 -14.14 -3.53
N VAL A 293 4.98 -12.83 -3.66
CA VAL A 293 6.04 -11.82 -3.66
C VAL A 293 5.64 -10.64 -2.79
N CYS A 294 6.55 -10.19 -1.93
CA CYS A 294 6.46 -8.94 -1.20
C CYS A 294 7.41 -7.90 -1.82
N VAL A 295 6.86 -6.81 -2.33
CA VAL A 295 7.64 -5.65 -2.79
C VAL A 295 7.86 -4.72 -1.60
N ILE A 296 9.11 -4.56 -1.19
CA ILE A 296 9.51 -3.70 -0.09
C ILE A 296 10.11 -2.42 -0.70
N GLU A 297 9.57 -1.26 -0.35
CA GLU A 297 10.21 0.02 -0.66
C GLU A 297 10.86 0.57 0.60
N LEU A 298 12.16 0.86 0.51
CA LEU A 298 12.87 1.65 1.50
C LEU A 298 12.80 3.13 1.12
N GLY A 299 12.07 3.91 1.93
CA GLY A 299 11.98 5.36 1.89
C GLY A 299 13.33 6.04 2.15
N GLY A 300 13.37 7.36 2.00
CA GLY A 300 14.62 8.13 2.16
C GLY A 300 15.66 7.88 1.07
N THR A 301 16.92 8.18 1.37
CA THR A 301 18.07 7.91 0.50
C THR A 301 19.07 6.98 1.19
N ILE A 302 20.06 6.49 0.43
CA ILE A 302 21.16 5.69 0.98
C ILE A 302 22.26 6.63 1.48
N GLY A 303 22.70 6.42 2.71
CA GLY A 303 23.73 7.25 3.38
C GLY A 303 23.18 8.12 4.51
N ASP A 304 21.86 8.23 4.63
CA ASP A 304 21.20 8.96 5.71
C ASP A 304 21.26 8.17 7.03
N ILE A 305 21.38 8.89 8.16
CA ILE A 305 21.48 8.30 9.51
C ILE A 305 20.19 7.54 9.85
N GLU A 306 19.05 8.08 9.44
CA GLU A 306 17.73 7.53 9.70
C GLU A 306 17.52 6.16 9.02
N SER A 307 18.15 5.93 7.87
CA SER A 307 18.03 4.68 7.10
C SER A 307 19.01 3.59 7.55
N MET A 308 20.04 3.92 8.34
CA MET A 308 21.10 2.97 8.72
C MET A 308 20.55 1.70 9.40
N PRO A 309 19.62 1.77 10.39
CA PRO A 309 19.09 0.56 11.02
C PRO A 309 18.33 -0.35 10.05
N PHE A 310 17.62 0.23 9.07
CA PHE A 310 16.87 -0.54 8.08
C PHE A 310 17.77 -1.20 7.06
N ILE A 311 18.82 -0.50 6.60
CA ILE A 311 19.77 -1.08 5.64
C ILE A 311 20.50 -2.26 6.28
N GLU A 312 20.95 -2.13 7.53
CA GLU A 312 21.57 -3.23 8.27
C GLU A 312 20.60 -4.40 8.45
N ALA A 313 19.35 -4.12 8.86
CA ALA A 313 18.32 -5.16 9.01
C ALA A 313 18.05 -5.89 7.69
N LEU A 314 17.91 -5.16 6.57
CA LEU A 314 17.67 -5.72 5.24
C LEU A 314 18.90 -6.48 4.70
N GLY A 315 20.10 -6.03 5.05
CA GLY A 315 21.35 -6.75 4.79
C GLY A 315 21.33 -8.13 5.44
N GLN A 316 21.12 -8.19 6.76
CA GLN A 316 20.98 -9.44 7.52
C GLN A 316 19.82 -10.31 6.98
N PHE A 317 18.69 -9.66 6.66
CA PHE A 317 17.51 -10.33 6.12
C PHE A 317 17.80 -11.06 4.81
N SER A 318 18.56 -10.45 3.90
CA SER A 318 18.92 -11.05 2.62
C SER A 318 19.67 -12.38 2.78
N TYR A 319 20.53 -12.49 3.80
CA TYR A 319 21.21 -13.75 4.15
C TYR A 319 20.27 -14.75 4.83
N LYS A 320 19.37 -14.26 5.70
CA LYS A 320 18.39 -15.10 6.42
C LYS A 320 17.43 -15.82 5.47
N VAL A 321 16.86 -15.10 4.48
CA VAL A 321 15.94 -15.70 3.50
C VAL A 321 16.66 -16.56 2.47
N GLY A 322 17.94 -16.26 2.22
CA GLY A 322 18.81 -17.03 1.34
C GLY A 322 18.67 -16.71 -0.16
N PRO A 323 19.59 -17.26 -0.98
CA PRO A 323 19.66 -16.97 -2.41
C PRO A 323 18.40 -17.45 -3.13
N GLY A 324 17.96 -16.69 -4.14
CA GLY A 324 16.75 -17.00 -4.89
C GLY A 324 15.45 -16.57 -4.20
N ASN A 325 15.52 -15.89 -3.05
CA ASN A 325 14.36 -15.37 -2.32
C ASN A 325 14.39 -13.84 -2.15
N PHE A 326 15.47 -13.18 -2.54
CA PHE A 326 15.67 -11.74 -2.37
C PHE A 326 16.24 -11.12 -3.66
N CYS A 327 15.64 -10.04 -4.12
CA CYS A 327 16.07 -9.27 -5.30
C CYS A 327 16.10 -7.78 -4.96
N LEU A 328 17.22 -7.12 -5.19
CA LEU A 328 17.40 -5.69 -4.95
C LEU A 328 17.37 -4.88 -6.24
N VAL A 329 16.43 -3.94 -6.33
CA VAL A 329 16.34 -2.91 -7.36
C VAL A 329 16.76 -1.57 -6.77
N HIS A 330 17.84 -0.99 -7.30
CA HIS A 330 18.33 0.31 -6.81
C HIS A 330 17.98 1.42 -7.80
N VAL A 331 17.15 2.36 -7.36
CA VAL A 331 16.70 3.51 -8.15
C VAL A 331 17.70 4.65 -7.99
N SER A 332 18.33 5.09 -9.07
CA SER A 332 19.39 6.11 -9.01
C SER A 332 19.22 7.18 -10.09
N LEU A 333 19.69 8.40 -9.82
CA LEU A 333 19.64 9.52 -10.77
C LEU A 333 20.86 9.52 -11.68
N VAL A 334 20.63 9.56 -12.98
CA VAL A 334 21.62 9.85 -14.02
C VAL A 334 21.30 11.23 -14.60
N PRO A 335 21.88 12.31 -14.03
CA PRO A 335 21.57 13.66 -14.48
C PRO A 335 22.14 13.92 -15.87
N VAL A 336 21.39 14.70 -16.66
CA VAL A 336 21.81 15.21 -17.96
C VAL A 336 22.14 16.68 -17.80
N LEU A 337 23.41 17.05 -17.97
CA LEU A 337 23.82 18.45 -17.85
C LEU A 337 23.42 19.20 -19.12
N SER A 338 22.46 20.12 -19.01
CA SER A 338 21.88 20.85 -20.15
C SER A 338 22.92 21.58 -21.01
N VAL A 339 24.00 22.06 -20.40
CA VAL A 339 25.07 22.80 -21.09
C VAL A 339 25.86 21.92 -22.07
N VAL A 340 26.02 20.63 -21.78
CA VAL A 340 26.89 19.71 -22.55
C VAL A 340 26.07 18.59 -23.21
N GLY A 341 24.85 18.33 -22.74
CA GLY A 341 24.00 17.21 -23.17
C GLY A 341 24.45 15.84 -22.66
N GLU A 342 25.57 15.78 -21.93
CA GLU A 342 26.18 14.53 -21.48
C GLU A 342 25.47 13.94 -20.25
N GLN A 343 25.22 12.63 -20.29
CA GLN A 343 24.67 11.85 -19.18
C GLN A 343 25.76 11.50 -18.17
N LYS A 344 25.62 11.94 -16.91
CA LYS A 344 26.65 11.75 -15.88
C LYS A 344 26.34 10.55 -14.98
N THR A 345 27.20 9.54 -15.03
CA THR A 345 27.04 8.29 -14.26
C THR A 345 27.63 8.31 -12.86
N LYS A 346 28.45 9.31 -12.52
CA LYS A 346 29.19 9.38 -11.24
C LYS A 346 28.31 9.32 -10.00
N PRO A 347 27.16 10.02 -9.94
CA PRO A 347 26.26 9.93 -8.79
C PRO A 347 25.78 8.50 -8.53
N THR A 348 25.38 7.77 -9.58
CA THR A 348 24.99 6.36 -9.49
C THR A 348 26.14 5.46 -9.02
N GLN A 349 27.36 5.69 -9.50
CA GLN A 349 28.54 4.92 -9.08
C GLN A 349 28.81 5.06 -7.58
N HIS A 350 28.70 6.28 -7.04
CA HIS A 350 28.91 6.54 -5.61
C HIS A 350 27.80 5.94 -4.77
N SER A 351 26.55 6.08 -5.21
CA SER A 351 25.37 5.49 -4.57
C SER A 351 25.48 3.96 -4.44
N VAL A 352 25.89 3.28 -5.52
CA VAL A 352 26.10 1.82 -5.50
C VAL A 352 27.31 1.43 -4.64
N ARG A 353 28.35 2.26 -4.57
CA ARG A 353 29.49 2.01 -3.66
C ARG A 353 29.04 2.04 -2.21
N GLU A 354 28.25 3.04 -1.83
CA GLU A 354 27.72 3.19 -0.47
C GLU A 354 26.78 2.05 -0.10
N LEU A 355 25.85 1.71 -0.99
CA LEU A 355 24.93 0.57 -0.80
C LEU A 355 25.70 -0.73 -0.54
N ARG A 356 26.79 -0.98 -1.29
CA ARG A 356 27.64 -2.16 -1.11
C ARG A 356 28.45 -2.14 0.18
N SER A 357 28.95 -0.98 0.62
CA SER A 357 29.64 -0.90 1.92
C SER A 357 28.71 -1.17 3.09
N LEU A 358 27.40 -1.01 2.90
CA LEU A 358 26.36 -1.35 3.87
C LEU A 358 25.82 -2.79 3.70
N GLY A 359 26.49 -3.63 2.90
CA GLY A 359 26.18 -5.05 2.79
C GLY A 359 25.10 -5.42 1.76
N LEU A 360 24.59 -4.46 0.99
CA LEU A 360 23.57 -4.70 -0.05
C LEU A 360 24.16 -4.55 -1.45
N THR A 361 23.90 -5.52 -2.33
CA THR A 361 24.36 -5.48 -3.73
C THR A 361 23.15 -5.46 -4.68
N PRO A 362 23.03 -4.47 -5.57
CA PRO A 362 21.87 -4.37 -6.45
C PRO A 362 21.91 -5.46 -7.54
N ASN A 363 20.78 -6.14 -7.74
CA ASN A 363 20.58 -7.06 -8.87
C ASN A 363 20.18 -6.29 -10.14
N ILE A 364 19.45 -5.18 -9.97
CA ILE A 364 18.92 -4.33 -11.04
C ILE A 364 19.19 -2.87 -10.70
N LEU A 365 19.61 -2.08 -11.69
CA LEU A 365 19.74 -0.63 -11.58
C LEU A 365 18.63 0.04 -12.38
N ALA A 366 17.78 0.79 -11.69
CA ALA A 366 16.73 1.61 -12.29
C ALA A 366 17.21 3.06 -12.36
N CYS A 367 17.72 3.46 -13.52
CA CYS A 367 18.34 4.76 -13.72
C CYS A 367 17.31 5.79 -14.19
N ARG A 368 16.91 6.70 -13.29
CA ARG A 368 16.08 7.86 -13.58
C ARG A 368 16.90 8.90 -14.36
N SER A 369 16.37 9.39 -15.47
CA SER A 369 17.00 10.45 -16.27
C SER A 369 15.94 11.28 -17.01
N THR A 370 16.33 12.38 -17.64
CA THR A 370 15.41 13.16 -18.50
C THR A 370 15.26 12.54 -19.89
N LYS A 371 16.27 11.78 -20.34
CA LYS A 371 16.31 11.11 -21.65
C LYS A 371 16.66 9.63 -21.48
N ALA A 372 16.36 8.82 -22.48
CA ALA A 372 16.79 7.43 -22.50
C ALA A 372 18.32 7.32 -22.40
N LEU A 373 18.81 6.35 -21.64
CA LEU A 373 20.25 6.14 -21.49
C LEU A 373 20.90 5.68 -22.79
N GLU A 374 22.05 6.27 -23.11
CA GLU A 374 22.89 5.80 -24.20
C GLU A 374 23.55 4.45 -23.86
N GLU A 375 23.85 3.63 -24.87
CA GLU A 375 24.45 2.31 -24.66
C GLU A 375 25.84 2.39 -23.99
N ASN A 376 26.66 3.38 -24.36
CA ASN A 376 27.95 3.65 -23.71
C ASN A 376 27.81 3.92 -22.19
N VAL A 377 26.71 4.56 -21.78
CA VAL A 377 26.39 4.90 -20.39
C VAL A 377 25.98 3.65 -19.64
N LYS A 378 25.18 2.77 -20.25
CA LYS A 378 24.85 1.46 -19.68
C LYS A 378 26.10 0.59 -19.51
N THR A 379 26.96 0.48 -20.52
CA THR A 379 28.22 -0.27 -20.43
C THR A 379 29.11 0.27 -19.32
N LYS A 380 29.23 1.60 -19.22
CA LYS A 380 29.97 2.24 -18.13
C LYS A 380 29.37 1.91 -16.77
N LEU A 381 28.07 2.04 -16.60
CA LEU A 381 27.39 1.69 -15.35
C LEU A 381 27.59 0.21 -15.01
N SER A 382 27.49 -0.69 -15.98
CA SER A 382 27.73 -2.12 -15.78
C SER A 382 29.13 -2.39 -15.21
N GLN A 383 30.16 -1.82 -15.84
CA GLN A 383 31.55 -1.99 -15.41
C GLN A 383 31.83 -1.41 -14.02
N PHE A 384 31.26 -0.25 -13.67
CA PHE A 384 31.53 0.40 -12.37
C PHE A 384 30.67 -0.14 -11.22
N CYS A 385 29.43 -0.53 -11.52
CA CYS A 385 28.46 -0.97 -10.52
C CYS A 385 28.41 -2.50 -10.37
N HIS A 386 29.03 -3.24 -11.29
CA HIS A 386 29.04 -4.71 -11.36
C HIS A 386 27.63 -5.30 -11.51
N VAL A 387 26.80 -4.67 -12.32
CA VAL A 387 25.44 -5.12 -12.66
C VAL A 387 25.41 -5.46 -14.15
N PRO A 388 24.86 -6.60 -14.58
CA PRO A 388 24.76 -6.95 -16.01
C PRO A 388 24.06 -5.85 -16.80
N GLU A 389 24.51 -5.57 -18.02
CA GLU A 389 23.93 -4.52 -18.86
C GLU A 389 22.43 -4.72 -19.08
N GLU A 390 21.98 -5.97 -19.22
CA GLU A 390 20.57 -6.32 -19.37
C GLU A 390 19.70 -5.99 -18.13
N ASN A 391 20.33 -5.79 -16.97
CA ASN A 391 19.68 -5.44 -15.71
C ASN A 391 19.78 -3.94 -15.40
N ILE A 392 20.28 -3.12 -16.33
CA ILE A 392 20.32 -1.66 -16.21
C ILE A 392 19.17 -1.07 -17.02
N VAL A 393 18.11 -0.68 -16.32
CA VAL A 393 16.89 -0.15 -16.94
C VAL A 393 16.87 1.37 -16.90
N THR A 394 16.47 1.99 -18.00
CA THR A 394 16.27 3.45 -18.09
C THR A 394 14.84 3.80 -17.70
N LEU A 395 14.69 4.81 -16.85
CA LEU A 395 13.42 5.41 -16.46
C LEU A 395 13.46 6.89 -16.82
N TYR A 396 13.15 7.22 -18.08
CA TYR A 396 13.15 8.62 -18.52
C TYR A 396 11.86 9.36 -18.14
N ASP A 397 11.83 10.68 -18.32
CA ASP A 397 10.63 11.48 -18.10
C ASP A 397 9.53 11.09 -19.08
N VAL A 398 8.41 10.62 -18.53
CA VAL A 398 7.23 10.16 -19.27
C VAL A 398 6.07 11.13 -19.03
N PRO A 399 5.15 11.30 -20.00
CA PRO A 399 4.05 12.26 -19.87
C PRO A 399 3.08 11.89 -18.74
N ASN A 400 2.95 10.60 -18.43
CA ASN A 400 2.15 10.10 -17.32
C ASN A 400 2.82 8.87 -16.68
N ILE A 401 2.48 8.60 -15.41
CA ILE A 401 3.07 7.49 -14.64
C ILE A 401 2.64 6.10 -15.14
N TRP A 402 1.59 5.99 -15.94
CA TRP A 402 1.14 4.70 -16.50
C TRP A 402 2.06 4.18 -17.60
N HIS A 403 2.93 5.02 -18.16
CA HIS A 403 4.01 4.57 -19.05
C HIS A 403 5.12 3.79 -18.32
N VAL A 404 5.30 3.97 -17.01
CA VAL A 404 6.42 3.38 -16.26
C VAL A 404 6.37 1.83 -16.25
N PRO A 405 5.23 1.17 -15.97
CA PRO A 405 5.13 -0.29 -16.12
C PRO A 405 5.45 -0.78 -17.54
N LEU A 406 5.00 -0.05 -18.58
CA LEU A 406 5.25 -0.43 -19.97
C LEU A 406 6.74 -0.32 -20.30
N LEU A 407 7.39 0.76 -19.85
CA LEU A 407 8.82 0.98 -20.01
C LEU A 407 9.67 -0.10 -19.33
N LEU A 408 9.25 -0.57 -18.14
CA LEU A 408 9.89 -1.67 -17.43
C LEU A 408 9.64 -3.03 -18.11
N ARG A 409 8.44 -3.24 -18.67
CA ARG A 409 8.12 -4.44 -19.46
C ARG A 409 9.00 -4.53 -20.70
N ASP A 410 9.10 -3.46 -21.47
CA ASP A 410 9.81 -3.42 -22.75
C ASP A 410 11.32 -3.66 -22.56
N GLN A 411 11.85 -3.27 -21.41
CA GLN A 411 13.23 -3.56 -20.98
C GLN A 411 13.40 -4.89 -20.23
N LYS A 412 12.35 -5.72 -20.17
CA LYS A 412 12.35 -7.05 -19.53
C LYS A 412 12.76 -7.06 -18.05
N ALA A 413 12.50 -5.96 -17.32
CA ALA A 413 12.84 -5.83 -15.90
C ALA A 413 12.19 -6.94 -15.05
N HIS A 414 10.91 -7.22 -15.29
CA HIS A 414 10.17 -8.31 -14.64
C HIS A 414 10.81 -9.68 -14.92
N GLY A 415 11.32 -9.94 -16.14
CA GLY A 415 12.03 -11.17 -16.47
C GLY A 415 13.32 -11.35 -15.67
N ALA A 416 14.09 -10.27 -15.47
CA ALA A 416 15.27 -10.28 -14.61
C ALA A 416 14.92 -10.60 -13.14
N ILE A 417 13.85 -9.98 -12.61
CA ILE A 417 13.35 -10.24 -11.25
C ILE A 417 12.90 -11.70 -11.09
N LEU A 418 12.12 -12.22 -12.05
CA LEU A 418 11.64 -13.61 -12.01
C LEU A 418 12.79 -14.62 -12.07
N LYS A 419 13.86 -14.31 -12.82
CA LYS A 419 15.08 -15.12 -12.87
C LYS A 419 15.80 -15.09 -11.52
N GLU A 420 16.01 -13.91 -10.94
CA GLU A 420 16.68 -13.76 -9.64
C GLU A 420 15.92 -14.49 -8.52
N LEU A 421 14.59 -14.46 -8.55
CA LEU A 421 13.73 -15.07 -7.51
C LEU A 421 13.36 -16.53 -7.76
N ASN A 422 13.91 -17.17 -8.79
CA ASN A 422 13.56 -18.54 -9.20
C ASN A 422 12.05 -18.75 -9.46
N LEU A 423 11.38 -17.77 -10.05
CA LEU A 423 9.93 -17.76 -10.31
C LEU A 423 9.54 -18.07 -11.76
N LEU A 424 10.50 -18.28 -12.67
CA LEU A 424 10.24 -18.55 -14.09
C LEU A 424 9.38 -19.80 -14.38
N GLY A 425 9.31 -20.75 -13.45
CA GLY A 425 8.46 -21.94 -13.56
C GLY A 425 7.02 -21.73 -13.09
N LYS A 426 6.76 -20.64 -12.35
CA LYS A 426 5.45 -20.29 -11.80
C LYS A 426 4.78 -19.15 -12.58
N ALA A 427 5.57 -18.18 -13.01
CA ALA A 427 5.09 -17.02 -13.74
C ALA A 427 4.62 -17.37 -15.16
N VAL A 428 3.54 -16.71 -15.59
CA VAL A 428 3.09 -16.67 -16.98
C VAL A 428 3.62 -15.42 -17.68
N GLU A 429 3.40 -15.32 -18.99
CA GLU A 429 3.72 -14.10 -19.74
C GLU A 429 2.89 -12.92 -19.23
N ALA A 430 3.52 -11.75 -19.09
CA ALA A 430 2.89 -10.57 -18.50
C ALA A 430 1.80 -9.99 -19.42
N ASP A 431 0.53 -10.16 -19.05
CA ASP A 431 -0.59 -9.51 -19.75
C ASP A 431 -0.84 -8.11 -19.17
N VAL A 432 -0.45 -7.09 -19.94
CA VAL A 432 -0.70 -5.67 -19.62
C VAL A 432 -1.53 -4.97 -20.70
N THR A 433 -2.37 -5.74 -21.41
CA THR A 433 -3.17 -5.24 -22.54
C THR A 433 -4.07 -4.09 -22.11
N GLU A 434 -4.85 -4.28 -21.03
CA GLU A 434 -5.75 -3.27 -20.47
C GLU A 434 -5.00 -1.99 -20.06
N TRP A 435 -3.84 -2.15 -19.41
CA TRP A 435 -3.01 -1.02 -18.98
C TRP A 435 -2.44 -0.24 -20.18
N THR A 436 -2.05 -0.96 -21.23
CA THR A 436 -1.56 -0.38 -22.49
C THR A 436 -2.66 0.41 -23.19
N GLU A 437 -3.87 -0.14 -23.29
CA GLU A 437 -5.04 0.54 -23.87
C GLU A 437 -5.38 1.82 -23.11
N ARG A 438 -5.43 1.76 -21.77
CA ARG A 438 -5.67 2.93 -20.93
C ARG A 438 -4.65 4.04 -21.14
N THR A 439 -3.37 3.67 -21.21
CA THR A 439 -2.28 4.62 -21.44
C THR A 439 -2.43 5.32 -22.80
N LYS A 440 -2.78 4.55 -23.85
CA LYS A 440 -3.06 5.10 -25.19
C LYS A 440 -4.27 6.04 -25.19
N ILE A 441 -5.34 5.69 -24.46
CA ILE A 441 -6.51 6.57 -24.35
C ILE A 441 -6.07 7.92 -23.77
N TYR A 442 -5.35 7.92 -22.65
CA TYR A 442 -4.85 9.15 -22.03
C TYR A 442 -4.04 10.02 -23.00
N ASP A 443 -3.10 9.42 -23.73
CA ASP A 443 -2.24 10.14 -24.67
C ASP A 443 -3.04 10.75 -25.85
N SER A 444 -4.21 10.20 -26.16
CA SER A 444 -5.08 10.67 -27.26
C SER A 444 -6.07 11.77 -26.87
N LEU A 445 -6.23 12.09 -25.57
CA LEU A 445 -7.26 13.03 -25.09
C LEU A 445 -6.95 14.47 -25.51
N GLN A 446 -7.91 15.11 -26.18
CA GLN A 446 -7.80 16.51 -26.63
C GLN A 446 -8.83 17.42 -25.98
N ASP A 447 -10.09 16.97 -25.86
CA ASP A 447 -11.19 17.77 -25.32
C ASP A 447 -10.99 18.08 -23.83
N PRO A 448 -10.81 19.35 -23.43
CA PRO A 448 -10.58 19.69 -22.05
C PRO A 448 -11.85 19.61 -21.21
N VAL A 449 -11.69 19.30 -19.92
CA VAL A 449 -12.67 19.57 -18.86
C VAL A 449 -11.97 20.33 -17.75
N ARG A 450 -12.48 21.51 -17.41
CA ARG A 450 -11.86 22.44 -16.45
C ARG A 450 -12.52 22.29 -15.08
N ILE A 451 -11.76 21.84 -14.10
CA ILE A 451 -12.24 21.71 -12.72
C ILE A 451 -11.50 22.71 -11.83
N ALA A 452 -12.25 23.61 -11.20
CA ALA A 452 -11.71 24.51 -10.18
C ALA A 452 -11.55 23.75 -8.86
N MET A 453 -10.31 23.59 -8.41
CA MET A 453 -10.00 23.01 -7.10
C MET A 453 -9.80 24.14 -6.09
N VAL A 454 -10.77 24.32 -5.20
CA VAL A 454 -10.79 25.42 -4.23
C VAL A 454 -10.16 24.98 -2.91
N GLY A 455 -8.86 25.18 -2.81
CA GLY A 455 -8.02 24.59 -1.76
C GLY A 455 -7.31 25.60 -0.87
N LYS A 456 -6.67 25.08 0.18
CA LYS A 456 -5.81 25.83 1.10
C LYS A 456 -4.33 25.81 0.66
N TYR A 457 -3.95 24.80 -0.13
CA TYR A 457 -2.58 24.47 -0.51
C TYR A 457 -2.39 24.46 -2.04
N THR A 458 -2.72 25.55 -2.73
CA THR A 458 -2.64 25.61 -4.21
C THR A 458 -1.22 25.55 -4.78
N GLY A 459 -0.21 25.90 -3.98
CA GLY A 459 1.20 25.85 -4.38
C GLY A 459 1.88 24.48 -4.25
N LEU A 460 1.25 23.50 -3.60
CA LEU A 460 1.80 22.15 -3.41
C LEU A 460 0.83 21.11 -3.94
N THR A 461 1.12 20.58 -5.13
CA THR A 461 0.33 19.53 -5.77
C THR A 461 0.22 18.26 -4.92
N ASP A 462 1.25 17.98 -4.12
CA ASP A 462 1.35 16.76 -3.32
C ASP A 462 0.38 16.73 -2.13
N SER A 463 -0.10 17.90 -1.68
CA SER A 463 -1.10 18.01 -0.63
C SER A 463 -2.51 17.56 -1.07
N TYR A 464 -2.72 17.36 -2.38
CA TYR A 464 -4.00 16.93 -2.97
C TYR A 464 -3.82 15.81 -4.01
N LEU A 465 -2.73 15.03 -3.93
CA LEU A 465 -2.39 14.08 -4.97
C LEU A 465 -3.49 13.02 -5.18
N SER A 466 -4.12 12.52 -4.13
CA SER A 466 -5.20 11.52 -4.23
C SER A 466 -6.41 12.08 -4.97
N VAL A 467 -6.79 13.32 -4.69
CA VAL A 467 -7.87 14.04 -5.38
C VAL A 467 -7.52 14.21 -6.86
N LEU A 468 -6.28 14.61 -7.18
CA LEU A 468 -5.80 14.74 -8.56
C LEU A 468 -5.83 13.40 -9.30
N LYS A 469 -5.40 12.30 -8.67
CA LYS A 469 -5.48 10.96 -9.27
C LYS A 469 -6.93 10.55 -9.49
N ALA A 470 -7.83 10.82 -8.55
CA ALA A 470 -9.24 10.49 -8.69
C ALA A 470 -9.92 11.26 -9.83
N LEU A 471 -9.66 12.56 -9.96
CA LEU A 471 -10.08 13.38 -11.11
C LEU A 471 -9.51 12.84 -12.42
N LEU A 472 -8.22 12.48 -12.42
CA LEU A 472 -7.56 11.91 -13.60
C LEU A 472 -8.25 10.61 -14.04
N HIS A 473 -8.49 9.68 -13.12
CA HIS A 473 -9.16 8.41 -13.43
C HIS A 473 -10.56 8.64 -14.03
N ALA A 474 -11.33 9.55 -13.44
CA ALA A 474 -12.65 9.92 -13.92
C ALA A 474 -12.61 10.60 -15.31
N SER A 475 -11.66 11.52 -15.52
CA SER A 475 -11.47 12.21 -16.80
C SER A 475 -11.15 11.27 -17.95
N VAL A 476 -10.26 10.30 -17.72
CA VAL A 476 -9.91 9.28 -18.71
C VAL A 476 -11.11 8.40 -19.04
N ALA A 477 -11.91 8.01 -18.03
CA ALA A 477 -13.14 7.24 -18.24
C ALA A 477 -14.22 8.01 -19.02
N CYS A 478 -14.25 9.33 -18.90
CA CYS A 478 -15.13 10.21 -19.67
C CYS A 478 -14.53 10.67 -21.01
N HIS A 479 -13.34 10.19 -21.39
CA HIS A 479 -12.61 10.64 -22.58
C HIS A 479 -12.38 12.17 -22.63
N LYS A 480 -12.06 12.77 -21.48
CA LYS A 480 -11.76 14.21 -21.36
C LYS A 480 -10.35 14.43 -20.81
N LYS A 481 -9.67 15.43 -21.38
CA LYS A 481 -8.38 15.91 -20.89
C LYS A 481 -8.60 16.78 -19.65
N LEU A 482 -8.21 16.29 -18.49
CA LEU A 482 -8.32 17.05 -17.25
C LEU A 482 -7.46 18.32 -17.27
N VAL A 483 -8.09 19.45 -16.97
CA VAL A 483 -7.43 20.72 -16.65
C VAL A 483 -7.86 21.11 -15.25
N VAL A 484 -6.92 21.20 -14.31
CA VAL A 484 -7.20 21.61 -12.93
C VAL A 484 -6.80 23.07 -12.77
N GLU A 485 -7.78 23.91 -12.46
CA GLU A 485 -7.57 25.31 -12.13
C GLU A 485 -7.45 25.44 -10.61
N TRP A 486 -6.30 25.90 -10.14
CA TRP A 486 -6.02 26.01 -8.72
C TRP A 486 -6.52 27.35 -8.19
N VAL A 487 -7.52 27.31 -7.29
CA VAL A 487 -8.11 28.50 -6.69
C VAL A 487 -7.80 28.49 -5.20
N ALA A 488 -6.98 29.45 -4.75
CA ALA A 488 -6.70 29.58 -3.32
C ALA A 488 -7.93 30.14 -2.63
N ALA A 489 -8.43 29.44 -1.63
CA ALA A 489 -9.68 29.83 -1.00
C ALA A 489 -9.61 31.23 -0.36
N SER A 490 -8.48 31.59 0.25
CA SER A 490 -8.24 32.94 0.79
C SER A 490 -8.42 34.04 -0.26
N ASP A 491 -8.12 33.76 -1.52
CA ASP A 491 -8.11 34.76 -2.57
C ASP A 491 -9.53 35.11 -3.04
N LEU A 492 -10.53 34.29 -2.66
CA LEU A 492 -11.95 34.55 -2.92
C LEU A 492 -12.61 35.43 -1.84
N GLU A 493 -11.91 35.72 -0.73
CA GLU A 493 -12.46 36.42 0.42
C GLU A 493 -12.49 37.94 0.23
N GLU A 494 -13.44 38.62 0.90
CA GLU A 494 -13.61 40.07 0.81
C GLU A 494 -12.37 40.85 1.27
N ILE A 495 -11.62 40.31 2.23
CA ILE A 495 -10.35 40.91 2.70
C ILE A 495 -9.37 41.03 1.53
N THR A 496 -9.21 39.97 0.72
CA THR A 496 -8.36 39.97 -0.47
C THR A 496 -8.88 40.94 -1.53
N ALA A 497 -10.21 41.08 -1.66
CA ALA A 497 -10.80 42.07 -2.57
C ALA A 497 -10.38 43.51 -2.24
N HIS A 498 -10.13 43.81 -0.97
CA HIS A 498 -9.64 45.11 -0.51
C HIS A 498 -8.11 45.23 -0.57
N GLU A 499 -7.38 44.20 -0.13
CA GLU A 499 -5.91 44.24 -0.03
C GLU A 499 -5.23 44.05 -1.39
N THR A 500 -5.70 43.09 -2.18
CA THR A 500 -5.11 42.73 -3.49
C THR A 500 -6.20 42.46 -4.55
N PRO A 501 -6.87 43.52 -5.06
CA PRO A 501 -8.02 43.39 -5.95
C PRO A 501 -7.76 42.55 -7.21
N ASP A 502 -6.55 42.64 -7.78
CA ASP A 502 -6.17 41.90 -8.98
C ASP A 502 -6.09 40.39 -8.74
N VAL A 503 -5.54 39.98 -7.58
CA VAL A 503 -5.45 38.57 -7.18
C VAL A 503 -6.85 38.01 -6.94
N HIS A 504 -7.69 38.75 -6.21
CA HIS A 504 -9.07 38.37 -5.97
C HIS A 504 -9.86 38.22 -7.28
N LYS A 505 -9.72 39.19 -8.20
CA LYS A 505 -10.38 39.12 -9.51
C LYS A 505 -9.91 37.90 -10.30
N ALA A 506 -8.61 37.63 -10.36
CA ALA A 506 -8.07 36.47 -11.07
C ALA A 506 -8.60 35.15 -10.49
N ALA A 507 -8.67 35.02 -9.16
CA ALA A 507 -9.22 33.83 -8.49
C ALA A 507 -10.70 33.60 -8.85
N TRP A 508 -11.51 34.67 -8.87
CA TRP A 508 -12.90 34.60 -9.29
C TRP A 508 -13.07 34.31 -10.78
N ASP A 509 -12.21 34.85 -11.65
CA ASP A 509 -12.25 34.58 -13.09
C ASP A 509 -11.93 33.09 -13.37
N LEU A 510 -10.97 32.49 -12.65
CA LEU A 510 -10.69 31.06 -12.70
C LEU A 510 -11.88 30.21 -12.23
N LEU A 511 -12.49 30.57 -11.09
CA LEU A 511 -13.65 29.87 -10.55
C LEU A 511 -14.85 29.92 -11.52
N LYS A 512 -15.13 31.09 -12.09
CA LYS A 512 -16.26 31.30 -13.02
C LYS A 512 -16.03 30.65 -14.38
N GLY A 513 -14.78 30.49 -14.79
CA GLY A 513 -14.39 29.84 -16.05
C GLY A 513 -14.31 28.31 -16.00
N ALA A 514 -14.57 27.69 -14.85
CA ALA A 514 -14.52 26.24 -14.68
C ALA A 514 -15.87 25.57 -15.01
N ASP A 515 -15.79 24.34 -15.55
CA ASP A 515 -16.94 23.49 -15.89
C ASP A 515 -17.49 22.76 -14.65
N GLY A 516 -16.70 22.67 -13.58
CA GLY A 516 -17.07 22.09 -12.30
C GLY A 516 -16.19 22.59 -11.16
N ILE A 517 -16.71 22.54 -9.93
CA ILE A 517 -16.06 23.03 -8.71
C ILE A 517 -15.88 21.86 -7.74
N LEU A 518 -14.67 21.72 -7.20
CA LEU A 518 -14.36 20.75 -6.16
C LEU A 518 -13.81 21.47 -4.93
N VAL A 519 -14.44 21.24 -3.78
CA VAL A 519 -13.96 21.71 -2.47
C VAL A 519 -13.46 20.49 -1.69
N PRO A 520 -12.14 20.30 -1.54
CA PRO A 520 -11.57 19.15 -0.84
C PRO A 520 -11.66 19.32 0.67
N GLY A 521 -11.26 18.27 1.39
CA GLY A 521 -11.07 18.31 2.84
C GLY A 521 -10.10 19.42 3.28
N GLY A 522 -10.13 19.72 4.57
CA GLY A 522 -9.25 20.70 5.19
C GLY A 522 -9.43 20.75 6.69
N PHE A 523 -8.59 21.56 7.34
CA PHE A 523 -8.62 21.79 8.78
C PHE A 523 -8.21 23.22 9.08
N GLY A 524 -8.73 23.74 10.19
CA GLY A 524 -8.53 25.12 10.62
C GLY A 524 -9.38 26.13 9.82
N ASP A 525 -9.39 27.35 10.33
CA ASP A 525 -10.21 28.49 9.90
C ASP A 525 -9.79 29.11 8.56
N ARG A 526 -8.50 29.05 8.21
CA ARG A 526 -7.96 29.70 7.01
C ARG A 526 -8.63 29.22 5.72
N GLY A 527 -9.23 30.16 4.98
CA GLY A 527 -9.86 29.90 3.67
C GLY A 527 -11.25 29.29 3.77
N VAL A 528 -11.85 29.19 4.97
CA VAL A 528 -13.20 28.65 5.14
C VAL A 528 -14.24 29.55 4.47
N GLN A 529 -14.14 30.87 4.62
CA GLN A 529 -15.11 31.79 4.02
C GLN A 529 -15.03 31.75 2.48
N GLY A 530 -13.84 31.72 1.91
CA GLY A 530 -13.68 31.58 0.46
C GLY A 530 -14.28 30.30 -0.11
N LYS A 531 -14.15 29.17 0.62
CA LYS A 531 -14.81 27.91 0.25
C LYS A 531 -16.34 28.01 0.31
N ILE A 532 -16.90 28.67 1.33
CA ILE A 532 -18.35 28.93 1.42
C ILE A 532 -18.83 29.76 0.22
N LEU A 533 -18.07 30.79 -0.16
CA LEU A 533 -18.38 31.63 -1.34
C LEU A 533 -18.34 30.83 -2.64
N ALA A 534 -17.36 29.94 -2.82
CA ALA A 534 -17.29 29.06 -3.98
C ALA A 534 -18.47 28.08 -4.04
N THR A 535 -18.86 27.49 -2.91
CA THR A 535 -20.02 26.59 -2.83
C THR A 535 -21.33 27.34 -3.14
N LYS A 536 -21.48 28.56 -2.64
CA LYS A 536 -22.61 29.44 -2.96
C LYS A 536 -22.69 29.72 -4.46
N TYR A 537 -21.56 30.10 -5.05
CA TYR A 537 -21.47 30.36 -6.48
C TYR A 537 -21.90 29.13 -7.29
N ALA A 538 -21.42 27.93 -6.93
CA ALA A 538 -21.79 26.69 -7.59
C ALA A 538 -23.30 26.46 -7.55
N ARG A 539 -23.91 26.56 -6.36
CA ARG A 539 -25.36 26.39 -6.15
C ARG A 539 -26.19 27.37 -6.97
N GLU A 540 -25.84 28.65 -6.94
CA GLU A 540 -26.61 29.72 -7.58
C GLU A 540 -26.50 29.71 -9.11
N ASN A 541 -25.34 29.29 -9.63
CA ASN A 541 -25.06 29.30 -11.07
C ASN A 541 -25.19 27.92 -11.72
N GLN A 542 -25.67 26.92 -10.98
CA GLN A 542 -25.89 25.55 -11.49
C GLN A 542 -24.60 24.89 -12.00
N VAL A 543 -23.46 25.21 -11.39
CA VAL A 543 -22.15 24.65 -11.77
C VAL A 543 -21.93 23.35 -10.99
N PRO A 544 -21.67 22.21 -11.67
CA PRO A 544 -21.39 20.93 -11.02
C PRO A 544 -20.43 21.03 -9.83
N PHE A 545 -20.82 20.51 -8.68
CA PHE A 545 -20.12 20.66 -7.41
C PHE A 545 -19.90 19.32 -6.71
N LEU A 546 -18.67 19.13 -6.19
CA LEU A 546 -18.33 18.05 -5.27
C LEU A 546 -17.63 18.60 -4.02
N GLY A 547 -18.26 18.46 -2.86
CA GLY A 547 -17.68 18.75 -1.56
C GLY A 547 -17.19 17.48 -0.86
N ILE A 548 -15.93 17.45 -0.42
CA ILE A 548 -15.34 16.29 0.25
C ILE A 548 -14.99 16.65 1.70
N CYS A 549 -15.45 15.83 2.66
CA CYS A 549 -15.25 16.01 4.08
C CYS A 549 -15.66 17.44 4.52
N LEU A 550 -14.71 18.32 4.81
CA LEU A 550 -14.97 19.74 5.06
C LEU A 550 -15.83 20.40 3.94
N GLY A 551 -15.65 20.03 2.68
CA GLY A 551 -16.46 20.57 1.58
C GLY A 551 -17.96 20.29 1.73
N MET A 552 -18.34 19.12 2.25
CA MET A 552 -19.74 18.78 2.55
C MET A 552 -20.27 19.62 3.72
N GLN A 553 -19.47 19.76 4.78
CA GLN A 553 -19.80 20.57 5.94
C GLN A 553 -20.07 22.03 5.55
N LEU A 554 -19.20 22.60 4.71
CA LEU A 554 -19.35 23.97 4.23
C LEU A 554 -20.52 24.15 3.27
N ALA A 555 -20.93 23.10 2.53
CA ALA A 555 -22.16 23.14 1.75
C ALA A 555 -23.41 23.23 2.63
N VAL A 556 -23.44 22.54 3.76
CA VAL A 556 -24.53 22.64 4.75
C VAL A 556 -24.54 24.03 5.40
N VAL A 557 -23.38 24.54 5.81
CA VAL A 557 -23.24 25.89 6.39
C VAL A 557 -23.70 26.97 5.39
N GLU A 558 -23.27 26.89 4.13
CA GLU A 558 -23.70 27.82 3.08
C GLU A 558 -25.21 27.79 2.89
N PHE A 559 -25.80 26.59 2.82
CA PHE A 559 -27.23 26.42 2.63
C PHE A 559 -28.04 27.01 3.79
N ALA A 560 -27.59 26.82 5.03
CA ALA A 560 -28.22 27.42 6.21
C ALA A 560 -28.16 28.96 6.18
N ARG A 561 -27.03 29.55 5.77
CA ARG A 561 -26.87 31.01 5.66
C ARG A 561 -27.72 31.63 4.56
N SER A 562 -27.79 30.97 3.42
CA SER A 562 -28.40 31.51 2.20
C SER A 562 -29.89 31.21 2.09
N ILE A 563 -30.32 29.99 2.44
CA ILE A 563 -31.70 29.53 2.25
C ILE A 563 -32.53 29.60 3.54
N LEU A 564 -31.98 29.12 4.67
CA LEU A 564 -32.68 29.19 5.96
C LEU A 564 -32.60 30.58 6.61
N GLY A 565 -31.63 31.40 6.18
CA GLY A 565 -31.45 32.76 6.70
C GLY A 565 -30.65 32.86 7.99
N TYR A 566 -30.07 31.76 8.47
CA TYR A 566 -29.21 31.72 9.66
C TYR A 566 -27.84 32.34 9.35
N LYS A 567 -27.74 33.67 9.46
CA LYS A 567 -26.53 34.41 9.06
C LYS A 567 -25.28 34.03 9.84
N ASP A 568 -25.44 33.64 11.09
CA ASP A 568 -24.35 33.23 11.97
C ASP A 568 -24.04 31.73 11.91
N ALA A 569 -24.77 30.95 11.08
CA ALA A 569 -24.57 29.52 10.94
C ALA A 569 -23.11 29.18 10.64
N ASN A 570 -22.54 28.26 11.42
CA ASN A 570 -21.15 27.86 11.28
C ASN A 570 -20.87 26.48 11.89
N SER A 571 -19.63 26.01 11.71
CA SER A 571 -19.07 24.87 12.44
C SER A 571 -18.50 25.31 13.78
N THR A 572 -18.75 24.52 14.83
CA THR A 572 -18.10 24.71 16.14
C THR A 572 -16.59 24.44 16.12
N GLU A 573 -16.04 23.95 15.00
CA GLU A 573 -14.57 23.89 14.79
C GLU A 573 -13.97 25.29 14.68
N PHE A 574 -14.65 26.21 14.00
CA PHE A 574 -14.12 27.54 13.67
C PHE A 574 -14.77 28.65 14.49
N GLU A 575 -16.05 28.49 14.81
CA GLU A 575 -16.82 29.45 15.60
C GLU A 575 -17.57 28.70 16.71
N PRO A 576 -16.92 28.46 17.87
CA PRO A 576 -17.51 27.70 18.97
C PRO A 576 -18.76 28.33 19.58
N GLU A 577 -18.89 29.66 19.49
CA GLU A 577 -19.95 30.45 20.13
C GLU A 577 -21.12 30.79 19.17
N THR A 578 -21.17 30.17 17.99
CA THR A 578 -22.29 30.38 17.04
C THR A 578 -23.64 29.99 17.66
N SER A 579 -24.67 30.81 17.45
CA SER A 579 -26.03 30.48 17.90
C SER A 579 -26.74 29.48 16.99
N SER A 580 -26.19 29.25 15.79
CA SER A 580 -26.69 28.32 14.77
C SER A 580 -25.63 27.25 14.42
N PRO A 581 -25.28 26.32 15.34
CA PRO A 581 -24.21 25.34 15.14
C PRO A 581 -24.64 24.24 14.15
N CYS A 582 -24.39 24.47 12.86
CA CYS A 582 -24.73 23.54 11.78
C CYS A 582 -23.87 22.27 11.79
N VAL A 583 -22.64 22.39 12.28
CA VAL A 583 -21.66 21.31 12.33
C VAL A 583 -21.05 21.32 13.73
N ILE A 584 -21.10 20.18 14.40
CA ILE A 584 -20.74 20.02 15.81
C ILE A 584 -19.68 18.94 15.99
N PHE A 585 -18.91 19.06 17.06
CA PHE A 585 -17.95 18.02 17.46
C PHE A 585 -18.71 16.76 17.93
N MET A 586 -18.59 15.67 17.17
CA MET A 586 -19.29 14.41 17.45
C MET A 586 -18.35 13.20 17.24
N PRO A 587 -17.32 13.07 18.08
CA PRO A 587 -16.31 12.03 17.94
C PRO A 587 -16.89 10.62 18.09
N GLU A 588 -16.14 9.61 17.64
CA GLU A 588 -16.44 8.22 17.97
C GLU A 588 -16.01 7.92 19.41
N GLY A 589 -16.88 7.26 20.16
CA GLY A 589 -16.49 6.63 21.41
C GLY A 589 -15.73 5.34 21.11
N SER A 590 -14.60 5.13 21.77
CA SER A 590 -13.85 3.87 21.70
C SER A 590 -13.93 3.16 23.05
N THR A 591 -14.15 1.85 23.03
CA THR A 591 -14.03 1.00 24.23
C THR A 591 -12.57 0.73 24.60
N THR A 592 -11.64 0.95 23.67
CA THR A 592 -10.20 0.69 23.86
C THR A 592 -9.39 1.96 24.10
N HIS A 593 -9.85 3.12 23.64
CA HIS A 593 -9.19 4.41 23.82
C HIS A 593 -10.09 5.38 24.58
N MET A 594 -9.62 5.87 25.73
CA MET A 594 -10.34 6.89 26.49
C MET A 594 -10.27 8.25 25.77
N GLY A 595 -11.42 8.93 25.65
CA GLY A 595 -11.55 10.23 24.98
C GLY A 595 -12.39 10.18 23.70
N GLY A 596 -12.59 11.33 23.06
CA GLY A 596 -13.28 11.43 21.77
C GLY A 596 -12.35 11.07 20.61
N THR A 597 -12.47 9.85 20.09
CA THR A 597 -11.64 9.38 18.96
C THR A 597 -12.12 9.92 17.62
N MET A 598 -11.21 10.08 16.66
CA MET A 598 -11.53 10.48 15.29
C MET A 598 -12.33 9.38 14.59
N ARG A 599 -13.32 9.74 13.76
CA ARG A 599 -13.95 8.80 12.83
C ARG A 599 -12.98 8.51 11.69
N LEU A 600 -12.42 7.30 11.69
CA LEU A 600 -11.25 6.95 10.90
C LEU A 600 -11.35 5.57 10.26
N GLY A 601 -10.94 5.45 8.99
CA GLY A 601 -10.93 4.20 8.22
C GLY A 601 -12.25 3.91 7.53
N SER A 602 -12.43 2.68 7.06
CA SER A 602 -13.63 2.28 6.32
C SER A 602 -14.84 2.25 7.24
N ARG A 603 -15.93 2.90 6.83
CA ARG A 603 -17.24 2.85 7.50
C ARG A 603 -18.32 2.65 6.46
N ARG A 604 -19.41 2.05 6.90
CA ARG A 604 -20.59 1.80 6.07
C ARG A 604 -21.51 3.01 6.05
N THR A 605 -21.86 3.44 4.84
CA THR A 605 -22.86 4.46 4.56
C THR A 605 -24.03 3.83 3.84
N HIS A 606 -25.22 3.94 4.42
CA HIS A 606 -26.47 3.41 3.87
C HIS A 606 -27.21 4.50 3.09
N PHE A 607 -27.58 4.20 1.85
CA PHE A 607 -28.43 5.09 1.07
C PHE A 607 -29.86 5.05 1.61
N GLN A 608 -30.38 6.21 1.98
CA GLN A 608 -31.75 6.39 2.45
C GLN A 608 -32.73 6.61 1.28
N VAL A 609 -32.22 7.19 0.19
CA VAL A 609 -32.99 7.48 -1.02
C VAL A 609 -32.45 6.62 -2.17
N PRO A 610 -33.15 5.55 -2.58
CA PRO A 610 -32.64 4.63 -3.60
C PRO A 610 -32.40 5.25 -4.98
N ASP A 611 -33.16 6.27 -5.35
CA ASP A 611 -33.10 6.87 -6.70
C ASP A 611 -32.20 8.13 -6.79
N CYS A 612 -31.42 8.42 -5.75
CA CYS A 612 -30.49 9.54 -5.72
C CYS A 612 -29.32 9.35 -6.70
N LYS A 613 -28.65 10.44 -7.07
CA LYS A 613 -27.57 10.41 -8.08
C LYS A 613 -26.39 9.58 -7.59
N SER A 614 -26.03 9.71 -6.31
CA SER A 614 -24.95 8.96 -5.69
C SER A 614 -25.23 7.46 -5.72
N ALA A 615 -26.43 7.01 -5.33
CA ALA A 615 -26.78 5.59 -5.37
C ALA A 615 -26.67 5.03 -6.80
N LYS A 616 -27.17 5.76 -7.81
CA LYS A 616 -27.05 5.38 -9.23
C LYS A 616 -25.60 5.27 -9.70
N LEU A 617 -24.74 6.22 -9.31
CA LEU A 617 -23.31 6.20 -9.64
C LEU A 617 -22.59 5.00 -9.00
N TYR A 618 -22.95 4.65 -7.77
CA TYR A 618 -22.51 3.43 -7.09
C TYR A 618 -23.25 2.16 -7.55
N GLY A 619 -23.94 2.20 -8.71
CA GLY A 619 -24.60 1.03 -9.28
C GLY A 619 -25.80 0.56 -8.45
N ASN A 620 -26.62 1.48 -7.93
CA ASN A 620 -27.80 1.20 -7.10
C ASN A 620 -27.51 0.29 -5.89
N ALA A 621 -26.31 0.40 -5.32
CA ALA A 621 -25.97 -0.31 -4.10
C ALA A 621 -26.85 0.18 -2.93
N LYS A 622 -27.15 -0.71 -1.98
CA LYS A 622 -27.90 -0.34 -0.75
C LYS A 622 -27.02 0.43 0.25
N TYR A 623 -25.72 0.17 0.21
CA TYR A 623 -24.72 0.80 1.04
C TYR A 623 -23.40 0.82 0.31
N VAL A 624 -22.49 1.68 0.75
CA VAL A 624 -21.09 1.74 0.33
C VAL A 624 -20.21 1.75 1.56
N ASP A 625 -19.01 1.19 1.42
CA ASP A 625 -17.99 1.21 2.46
C ASP A 625 -16.87 2.15 1.99
N GLU A 626 -16.74 3.31 2.61
CA GLU A 626 -15.80 4.37 2.23
C GLU A 626 -14.94 4.83 3.40
N ARG A 627 -13.81 5.48 3.12
CA ARG A 627 -12.82 5.85 4.15
C ARG A 627 -13.10 7.23 4.73
N HIS A 628 -13.13 7.33 6.06
CA HIS A 628 -13.32 8.58 6.79
C HIS A 628 -12.03 9.04 7.48
N ARG A 629 -11.92 10.35 7.67
CA ARG A 629 -10.88 11.00 8.47
C ARG A 629 -11.36 12.38 8.93
N HIS A 630 -12.22 12.39 9.94
CA HIS A 630 -12.78 13.64 10.48
C HIS A 630 -13.32 13.48 11.90
N ARG A 631 -13.70 14.60 12.52
CA ARG A 631 -14.17 14.67 13.93
C ARG A 631 -15.51 15.38 14.10
N TYR A 632 -15.98 16.07 13.07
CA TYR A 632 -17.13 16.96 13.12
C TYR A 632 -18.23 16.42 12.21
N GLU A 633 -19.47 16.53 12.68
CA GLU A 633 -20.65 16.02 11.99
C GLU A 633 -21.71 17.10 11.88
N VAL A 634 -22.60 16.99 10.91
CA VAL A 634 -23.79 17.85 10.83
C VAL A 634 -24.62 17.68 12.10
N ASN A 635 -25.07 18.79 12.67
CA ASN A 635 -25.88 18.80 13.88
C ASN A 635 -27.23 18.11 13.62
N PRO A 636 -27.53 16.98 14.31
CA PRO A 636 -28.77 16.24 14.09
C PRO A 636 -30.04 17.06 14.31
N ASP A 637 -29.97 18.06 15.20
CA ASP A 637 -31.12 18.89 15.56
C ASP A 637 -31.56 19.82 14.42
N MET A 638 -30.63 20.16 13.51
CA MET A 638 -30.90 21.05 12.37
C MET A 638 -31.32 20.30 11.10
N ILE A 639 -31.21 18.96 11.08
CA ILE A 639 -31.49 18.14 9.90
C ILE A 639 -32.91 18.33 9.36
N PRO A 640 -33.98 18.27 10.19
CA PRO A 640 -35.34 18.38 9.68
C PRO A 640 -35.59 19.70 8.95
N GLU A 641 -35.05 20.79 9.46
CA GLU A 641 -35.19 22.12 8.86
C GLU A 641 -34.45 22.23 7.52
N ILE A 642 -33.24 21.67 7.45
CA ILE A 642 -32.42 21.63 6.23
C ILE A 642 -33.08 20.78 5.14
N GLU A 643 -33.59 19.59 5.49
CA GLU A 643 -34.29 18.71 4.54
C GLU A 643 -35.57 19.35 4.01
N ASN A 644 -36.36 19.98 4.89
CA ASN A 644 -37.59 20.67 4.51
C ASN A 644 -37.34 21.86 3.57
N ALA A 645 -36.17 22.51 3.67
CA ALA A 645 -35.76 23.58 2.78
C ALA A 645 -35.16 23.09 1.45
N GLY A 646 -34.95 21.78 1.28
CA GLY A 646 -34.65 21.15 -0.02
C GLY A 646 -33.24 20.57 -0.18
N LEU A 647 -32.37 20.64 0.83
CA LEU A 647 -31.08 19.94 0.83
C LEU A 647 -31.26 18.55 1.45
N SER A 648 -31.14 17.49 0.65
CA SER A 648 -31.49 16.14 1.07
C SER A 648 -30.27 15.36 1.59
N PHE A 649 -30.40 14.71 2.75
CA PHE A 649 -29.40 13.78 3.27
C PHE A 649 -29.66 12.36 2.78
N VAL A 650 -29.11 12.03 1.62
CA VAL A 650 -29.38 10.76 0.91
C VAL A 650 -28.58 9.58 1.43
N GLY A 651 -27.53 9.81 2.23
CA GLY A 651 -26.69 8.78 2.83
C GLY A 651 -26.48 9.02 4.31
N LYS A 652 -26.63 7.97 5.12
CA LYS A 652 -26.47 8.02 6.60
C LYS A 652 -25.62 6.86 7.09
N ASP A 653 -25.03 7.02 8.27
CA ASP A 653 -24.32 5.92 8.93
C ASP A 653 -25.28 4.81 9.42
N GLY A 654 -24.73 3.71 9.95
CA GLY A 654 -25.54 2.60 10.47
C GLY A 654 -26.44 2.97 11.67
N THR A 655 -26.13 4.05 12.40
CA THR A 655 -26.99 4.55 13.48
C THR A 655 -28.11 5.47 13.00
N GLY A 656 -28.01 5.97 11.77
CA GLY A 656 -28.91 6.97 11.21
C GLY A 656 -28.74 8.37 11.82
N ARG A 657 -27.79 8.57 12.74
CA ARG A 657 -27.55 9.86 13.41
C ARG A 657 -26.60 10.75 12.64
N ARG A 658 -25.66 10.16 11.89
CA ARG A 658 -24.65 10.91 11.13
C ARG A 658 -25.04 10.94 9.67
N MET A 659 -25.01 12.15 9.10
CA MET A 659 -25.32 12.37 7.70
C MET A 659 -24.04 12.32 6.89
N GLU A 660 -23.98 11.44 5.91
CA GLU A 660 -22.74 11.11 5.19
C GLU A 660 -22.73 11.66 3.75
N ILE A 661 -23.91 11.83 3.14
CA ILE A 661 -24.07 12.30 1.75
C ILE A 661 -25.20 13.32 1.68
N VAL A 662 -24.93 14.48 1.09
CA VAL A 662 -25.94 15.52 0.76
C VAL A 662 -26.10 15.64 -0.74
N GLU A 663 -27.34 15.84 -1.19
CA GLU A 663 -27.66 16.16 -2.58
C GLU A 663 -28.67 17.31 -2.65
N LEU A 664 -28.49 18.19 -3.63
CA LEU A 664 -29.49 19.19 -4.01
C LEU A 664 -30.25 18.72 -5.26
N GLN A 665 -31.56 18.49 -5.12
CA GLN A 665 -32.37 17.84 -6.17
C GLN A 665 -32.46 18.68 -7.46
N ASN A 666 -32.66 19.99 -7.34
CA ASN A 666 -32.82 20.93 -8.46
C ASN A 666 -31.49 21.50 -8.98
N HIS A 667 -30.44 20.69 -8.99
CA HIS A 667 -29.10 21.10 -9.46
C HIS A 667 -28.50 20.00 -10.33
N PRO A 668 -27.79 20.29 -11.45
CA PRO A 668 -27.26 19.28 -12.37
C PRO A 668 -26.40 18.24 -11.65
N TYR A 669 -25.48 18.69 -10.81
CA TYR A 669 -24.74 17.83 -9.90
C TYR A 669 -24.26 18.64 -8.68
N PHE A 670 -24.85 18.44 -7.52
CA PHE A 670 -24.41 19.08 -6.27
C PHE A 670 -24.38 18.00 -5.21
N VAL A 671 -23.20 17.47 -4.96
CA VAL A 671 -22.99 16.35 -4.04
C VAL A 671 -21.95 16.77 -3.01
N GLY A 672 -22.25 16.55 -1.74
CA GLY A 672 -21.28 16.67 -0.66
C GLY A 672 -21.19 15.35 0.09
N VAL A 673 -19.99 14.87 0.39
CA VAL A 673 -19.77 13.67 1.20
C VAL A 673 -18.83 13.89 2.36
N GLN A 674 -19.06 13.19 3.47
CA GLN A 674 -18.18 13.22 4.65
C GLN A 674 -16.96 12.31 4.51
N PHE A 675 -17.07 11.20 3.79
CA PHE A 675 -15.94 10.33 3.48
C PHE A 675 -15.02 10.93 2.42
N HIS A 676 -13.88 10.28 2.19
CA HIS A 676 -12.87 10.60 1.19
C HIS A 676 -12.94 9.60 0.01
N PRO A 677 -13.78 9.86 -1.01
CA PRO A 677 -13.96 8.96 -2.15
C PRO A 677 -12.70 8.82 -3.04
N GLU A 678 -11.70 9.68 -2.87
CA GLU A 678 -10.44 9.70 -3.61
C GLU A 678 -9.52 8.52 -3.29
N PHE A 679 -9.57 7.99 -2.06
CA PHE A 679 -8.66 6.93 -1.62
C PHE A 679 -8.95 5.58 -2.28
N LYS A 680 -10.22 5.31 -2.61
CA LYS A 680 -10.65 4.07 -3.29
C LYS A 680 -10.67 4.17 -4.82
N SER A 681 -10.29 5.32 -5.39
CA SER A 681 -10.19 5.46 -6.85
C SER A 681 -9.05 4.62 -7.42
N ARG A 682 -9.30 3.90 -8.53
CA ARG A 682 -8.30 3.11 -9.27
C ARG A 682 -8.31 3.51 -10.76
N PRO A 683 -7.19 3.34 -11.50
CA PRO A 683 -7.14 3.69 -12.93
C PRO A 683 -8.20 2.99 -13.79
N GLY A 684 -8.58 1.75 -13.47
CA GLY A 684 -9.63 0.99 -14.16
C GLY A 684 -11.01 1.04 -13.50
N LYS A 685 -11.10 1.60 -12.28
CA LYS A 685 -12.33 1.70 -11.48
C LYS A 685 -12.33 3.10 -10.85
N PRO A 686 -12.67 4.15 -11.62
CA PRO A 686 -12.67 5.51 -11.09
C PRO A 686 -13.68 5.63 -9.96
N SER A 687 -13.38 6.48 -8.99
CA SER A 687 -14.32 6.79 -7.90
C SER A 687 -15.65 7.31 -8.44
N ALA A 688 -16.75 6.76 -7.97
CA ALA A 688 -18.09 6.97 -8.51
C ALA A 688 -18.51 8.45 -8.48
N LEU A 689 -18.19 9.17 -7.40
CA LEU A 689 -18.56 10.57 -7.25
C LEU A 689 -17.67 11.51 -8.08
N PHE A 690 -16.39 11.18 -8.24
CA PHE A 690 -15.52 11.90 -9.17
C PHE A 690 -15.95 11.69 -10.62
N LEU A 691 -16.37 10.47 -10.98
CA LEU A 691 -16.96 10.18 -12.29
C LEU A 691 -18.24 11.00 -12.50
N GLY A 692 -19.10 11.09 -11.49
CA GLY A 692 -20.29 11.94 -11.51
C GLY A 692 -19.97 13.42 -11.78
N LEU A 693 -19.00 13.99 -11.06
CA LEU A 693 -18.56 15.38 -11.23
C LEU A 693 -18.07 15.65 -12.66
N ILE A 694 -17.14 14.82 -13.16
CA ILE A 694 -16.58 14.99 -14.51
C ILE A 694 -17.66 14.80 -15.57
N ALA A 695 -18.53 13.80 -15.42
CA ALA A 695 -19.60 13.55 -16.37
C ALA A 695 -20.61 14.71 -16.41
N ALA A 696 -20.92 15.31 -15.26
CA ALA A 696 -21.76 16.49 -15.16
C ALA A 696 -21.11 17.71 -15.83
N ALA A 697 -19.85 17.99 -15.52
CA ALA A 697 -19.06 19.06 -16.14
C ALA A 697 -18.91 18.88 -17.66
N SER A 698 -18.97 17.64 -18.14
CA SER A 698 -18.85 17.30 -19.57
C SER A 698 -20.21 17.14 -20.29
N GLY A 699 -21.33 17.35 -19.60
CA GLY A 699 -22.67 17.19 -20.18
C GLY A 699 -23.07 15.74 -20.51
N CYS A 700 -22.38 14.74 -19.97
CA CYS A 700 -22.63 13.31 -20.24
C CYS A 700 -23.13 12.51 -19.02
N LEU A 701 -23.50 13.18 -17.92
CA LEU A 701 -23.96 12.55 -16.68
C LEU A 701 -25.12 11.56 -16.90
N GLU A 702 -26.14 11.93 -17.66
CA GLU A 702 -27.30 11.06 -17.91
C GLU A 702 -26.91 9.73 -18.59
N ALA A 703 -25.96 9.77 -19.53
CA ALA A 703 -25.45 8.56 -20.17
C ALA A 703 -24.71 7.66 -19.17
N VAL A 704 -23.93 8.26 -18.26
CA VAL A 704 -23.23 7.53 -17.19
C VAL A 704 -24.22 6.90 -16.21
N LEU A 705 -25.22 7.64 -15.75
CA LEU A 705 -26.25 7.13 -14.82
C LEU A 705 -27.03 5.94 -15.43
N GLN A 706 -27.36 6.01 -16.72
CA GLN A 706 -28.02 4.92 -17.43
C GLN A 706 -27.13 3.68 -17.61
N ALA A 707 -25.83 3.88 -17.87
CA ALA A 707 -24.86 2.79 -18.01
C ALA A 707 -24.65 2.04 -16.69
N SER A 708 -24.51 2.77 -15.57
CA SER A 708 -24.37 2.19 -14.24
C SER A 708 -25.60 1.37 -13.82
N GLY A 709 -26.81 1.81 -14.23
CA GLY A 709 -28.04 1.05 -14.01
C GLY A 709 -28.11 -0.27 -14.79
N LYS A 710 -27.49 -0.35 -15.98
CA LYS A 710 -27.47 -1.57 -16.82
C LYS A 710 -26.46 -2.62 -16.34
N MET A 711 -25.34 -2.23 -15.73
CA MET A 711 -24.36 -3.20 -15.20
C MET A 711 -24.97 -4.16 -14.18
N ASN A 712 -25.95 -3.71 -13.37
CA ASN A 712 -26.66 -4.58 -12.42
C ASN A 712 -27.60 -5.60 -13.06
N LYS A 713 -28.21 -5.31 -14.22
CA LYS A 713 -29.07 -6.31 -14.90
C LYS A 713 -28.28 -7.52 -15.39
N VAL A 714 -27.00 -7.32 -15.70
CA VAL A 714 -26.08 -8.40 -16.12
C VAL A 714 -25.53 -9.14 -14.90
N LEU A 715 -25.19 -8.44 -13.81
CA LEU A 715 -24.66 -9.05 -12.58
C LEU A 715 -25.72 -9.85 -11.78
N ILE A 716 -26.98 -9.40 -11.73
CA ILE A 716 -28.05 -10.10 -10.99
C ILE A 716 -28.48 -11.40 -11.69
N ASN A 717 -28.36 -11.47 -13.02
CA ASN A 717 -28.68 -12.68 -13.79
C ASN A 717 -27.48 -13.63 -13.96
N GLY A 718 -26.27 -13.25 -13.50
CA GLY A 718 -25.02 -13.99 -13.70
C GLY A 718 -24.56 -14.87 -12.54
N MET A 719 -25.31 -14.96 -11.44
CA MET A 719 -25.02 -15.91 -10.35
C MET A 719 -25.68 -17.27 -10.59
N ALA A 720 -25.36 -17.91 -11.72
CA ALA A 720 -25.55 -19.34 -11.92
C ALA A 720 -24.58 -19.81 -13.01
N ASN A 721 -23.65 -20.67 -12.61
CA ASN A 721 -22.66 -21.40 -13.40
C ASN A 721 -21.39 -20.64 -13.82
N GLY A 722 -20.27 -21.12 -13.29
CA GLY A 722 -18.93 -20.70 -13.66
C GLY A 722 -18.63 -21.01 -15.12
N THR A 723 -18.23 -19.97 -15.84
CA THR A 723 -17.32 -20.00 -16.98
C THR A 723 -16.98 -18.56 -17.34
N ALA A 724 -15.74 -18.33 -17.78
CA ALA A 724 -15.19 -17.01 -18.10
C ALA A 724 -16.13 -16.17 -18.98
N MET A 725 -16.36 -14.90 -18.62
CA MET A 725 -16.98 -13.92 -19.51
C MET A 725 -16.01 -12.78 -19.81
N GLY A 726 -15.66 -12.65 -21.08
CA GLY A 726 -15.05 -11.47 -21.65
C GLY A 726 -16.04 -10.60 -22.44
N LYS A 727 -15.65 -9.32 -22.58
CA LYS A 727 -16.10 -8.26 -23.52
C LYS A 727 -17.46 -7.59 -23.20
N PHE A 728 -17.66 -6.28 -23.42
CA PHE A 728 -17.52 -5.57 -24.70
C PHE A 728 -17.37 -4.03 -24.65
N TYR A 729 -16.87 -3.52 -25.78
CA TYR A 729 -16.51 -2.16 -26.21
C TYR A 729 -17.70 -1.27 -26.64
N MET A 730 -17.48 0.06 -26.64
CA MET A 730 -18.39 1.09 -27.14
C MET A 730 -18.43 1.20 -28.68
N ASN A 731 -19.59 1.62 -29.17
CA ASN A 731 -20.04 1.75 -30.55
C ASN A 731 -19.05 2.36 -31.56
N GLY A 732 -18.91 1.69 -32.71
CA GLY A 732 -18.51 2.29 -33.98
C GLY A 732 -19.50 1.88 -35.07
N ASN A 733 -20.09 2.86 -35.75
CA ASN A 733 -21.02 2.67 -36.87
C ASN A 733 -20.39 1.81 -37.96
N VAL A 734 -21.08 0.75 -38.37
CA VAL A 734 -20.76 -0.06 -39.55
C VAL A 734 -21.24 0.68 -40.79
N TYR A 735 -20.33 1.20 -41.60
CA TYR A 735 -20.56 1.29 -43.03
C TYR A 735 -20.07 -0.01 -43.66
N SER A 736 -21.01 -0.80 -44.22
CA SER A 736 -20.67 -1.91 -45.08
C SER A 736 -20.13 -1.35 -46.41
N ASN A 737 -18.91 -1.72 -46.78
CA ASN A 737 -18.53 -1.75 -48.18
C ASN A 737 -18.01 -3.15 -48.50
N GLY A 738 -18.76 -3.84 -49.35
CA GLY A 738 -18.35 -5.09 -49.96
C GLY A 738 -17.33 -4.86 -51.08
N ASN A 739 -16.67 -5.97 -51.40
CA ASN A 739 -15.89 -6.28 -52.60
C ASN A 739 -14.47 -5.69 -52.69
N GLY A 740 -13.49 -6.54 -52.38
CA GLY A 740 -12.80 -7.27 -53.46
C GLY A 740 -11.37 -6.84 -53.82
N LEU A 741 -10.55 -7.88 -53.99
CA LEU A 741 -9.30 -8.00 -54.76
C LEU A 741 -7.95 -7.73 -54.07
N HIS A 742 -7.24 -8.84 -53.86
CA HIS A 742 -5.86 -9.11 -54.27
C HIS A 742 -4.84 -7.96 -54.22
N HIS A 743 -3.92 -7.99 -53.24
CA HIS A 743 -2.58 -8.60 -53.39
C HIS A 743 -1.84 -8.64 -52.05
#